data_AF-A0AAC9K3V4-F1
#
_entry.id   AF-A0AAC9K3V4-F1
#
_cell.length_a   1.000
_cell.length_b   1.000
_cell.length_c   1.000
_cell.angle_alpha   90.00
_cell.angle_beta   90.00
_cell.angle_gamma   90.00
#
_symmetry.space_group_name_H-M   'P 1'
#
loop_
_entity.id
_entity.type
_entity.pdbx_description
1 polymer ?
#
loop_
_entity_poly.entity_id
_entity_poly.type
_entity_poly.pdbx_seq_one_letter_code
_entity_poly.pdbx_strand_id
1 'polypeptide(L)'
;MLLNFQTLPCPCGGSRILGSSCPECGRKPLSGEVNRYVVHRRSGLARVLALLGPDTNPTETNPHESPQLAAPPAARIVNELLETLLAAIADFSAAPTSEHTVDALARAVTKLRTARQDALVAARLRPTTGTWTAVGESIDRIERVWDLYRDVLTADTVLDAQKSGKDAQDGLDTVRTPLQQIDEWENFAAILGDESRPIPERMFASLRTRFPNVTISELPSHGVAMTGRDLAISIGTNSGMSYLLLQPIAHTMLNPDVFRSKILQASSGLTNATRLREVALMDGAVQALADTHRLMVEAVIAFTAILAVESDERAVARRFGKLASEIYEASTAVLAWYRLMTTDRAGADAFTKVSAEDATKLAADLQKGALAPVFDDAARYLRHAPVHGRALDYEPNAGAFVINLKSHSETVLRDVFIDRVYAFLETVFASTWALSNAIDVAGIDVTLSDSDALYMGFTPLVLTAIALPVTADLTVRDYQEVDGGWTFYVDGDVDLLTPALVAAENAVGHVPEIQLLGPAGDPLLTVSLADSWAWRNTDGYNLQMNFLGFKASAEREGHSLLSHSDVQFMLSVLGIALLGGDAHAIVHLRRLKTWALERKWAEDAALADQIIATLRRPTPPGLTTRLAEIAQNSKRPQMPTSRAVRVLVPPTR
;
A
#
# COMPACT_ATOMS: atom_id res chain seq x y z
N MET A 1 -21.19 34.59 -10.38
CA MET A 1 -22.44 35.30 -10.01
C MET A 1 -22.19 36.81 -10.00
N LEU A 2 -23.13 37.63 -10.45
CA LEU A 2 -23.05 39.10 -10.36
C LEU A 2 -24.18 39.62 -9.46
N LEU A 3 -23.84 40.32 -8.38
CA LEU A 3 -24.82 40.86 -7.45
C LEU A 3 -25.04 42.36 -7.65
N ASN A 4 -26.30 42.75 -7.82
CA ASN A 4 -26.70 44.14 -7.92
C ASN A 4 -26.78 44.81 -6.55
N PHE A 5 -26.19 46.00 -6.42
CA PHE A 5 -26.29 46.89 -5.26
C PHE A 5 -26.66 48.30 -5.74
N GLN A 6 -27.53 49.00 -5.03
CA GLN A 6 -27.76 50.43 -5.30
C GLN A 6 -26.62 51.26 -4.70
N THR A 7 -26.02 52.13 -5.49
CA THR A 7 -25.00 53.07 -5.05
C THR A 7 -25.52 54.51 -5.07
N LEU A 8 -24.94 55.36 -4.23
CA LEU A 8 -25.14 56.81 -4.20
C LEU A 8 -23.79 57.53 -4.09
N PRO A 9 -23.64 58.74 -4.65
CA PRO A 9 -22.49 59.59 -4.36
C PRO A 9 -22.47 59.98 -2.88
N CYS A 10 -21.29 60.06 -2.31
CA CYS A 10 -21.04 60.53 -0.96
C CYS A 10 -20.46 61.95 -0.98
N PRO A 11 -20.79 62.84 -0.03
CA PRO A 11 -20.22 64.19 0.02
C PRO A 11 -18.68 64.29 0.21
N CYS A 12 -17.96 63.17 0.36
CA CYS A 12 -16.49 63.14 0.29
C CYS A 12 -15.93 63.08 -1.15
N GLY A 13 -16.79 62.89 -2.16
CA GLY A 13 -16.42 62.64 -3.56
C GLY A 13 -16.59 61.17 -3.97
N GLY A 14 -16.50 60.25 -3.02
CA GLY A 14 -16.63 58.81 -3.22
C GLY A 14 -18.02 58.30 -3.57
N SER A 15 -18.09 56.99 -3.84
CA SER A 15 -19.34 56.25 -3.99
C SER A 15 -19.58 55.34 -2.79
N ARG A 16 -20.84 55.17 -2.38
CA ARG A 16 -21.22 54.24 -1.30
C ARG A 16 -22.48 53.46 -1.65
N ILE A 17 -22.66 52.31 -1.01
CA ILE A 17 -23.89 51.52 -1.14
C ILE A 17 -25.01 52.19 -0.33
N LEU A 18 -26.22 52.23 -0.88
CA LEU A 18 -27.42 52.77 -0.22
C LEU A 18 -27.70 52.00 1.07
N GLY A 19 -27.94 52.69 2.19
CA GLY A 19 -28.15 52.04 3.49
C GLY A 19 -26.86 51.48 4.13
N SER A 20 -25.69 51.69 3.51
CA SER A 20 -24.38 51.37 4.09
C SER A 20 -23.57 52.64 4.39
N SER A 21 -22.60 52.50 5.30
CA SER A 21 -21.59 53.53 5.55
C SER A 21 -20.70 53.73 4.32
N CYS A 22 -20.18 54.95 4.12
CA CYS A 22 -19.19 55.21 3.09
C CYS A 22 -17.84 54.53 3.43
N PRO A 23 -17.24 53.75 2.52
CA PRO A 23 -15.96 53.09 2.78
C PRO A 23 -14.78 54.07 2.89
N GLU A 24 -14.84 55.23 2.23
CA GLU A 24 -13.75 56.21 2.22
C GLU A 24 -13.73 57.12 3.46
N CYS A 25 -14.91 57.54 3.94
CA CYS A 25 -15.02 58.54 5.01
C CYS A 25 -15.81 58.08 6.25
N GLY A 26 -16.20 56.79 6.33
CA GLY A 26 -16.93 56.22 7.46
C GLY A 26 -18.34 56.79 7.70
N ARG A 27 -18.80 57.73 6.86
CA ARG A 27 -20.08 58.42 7.04
C ARG A 27 -21.25 57.44 6.98
N LYS A 28 -21.96 57.31 8.10
CA LYS A 28 -23.13 56.43 8.28
C LYS A 28 -24.27 56.78 7.31
N PRO A 29 -25.11 55.80 6.93
CA PRO A 29 -26.31 56.04 6.12
C PRO A 29 -27.33 56.92 6.87
N LEU A 30 -28.20 57.62 6.13
CA LEU A 30 -29.33 58.33 6.71
C LEU A 30 -30.44 57.37 7.12
N SER A 31 -31.25 57.78 8.12
CA SER A 31 -32.40 57.00 8.58
C SER A 31 -33.40 56.79 7.44
N GLY A 32 -33.78 55.53 7.19
CA GLY A 32 -34.68 55.13 6.10
C GLY A 32 -33.99 54.81 4.77
N GLU A 33 -32.66 54.90 4.67
CA GLU A 33 -31.95 54.38 3.49
C GLU A 33 -31.94 52.85 3.46
N VAL A 34 -32.46 52.26 2.39
CA VAL A 34 -32.56 50.80 2.24
C VAL A 34 -32.24 50.40 0.80
N ASN A 35 -31.24 49.53 0.60
CA ASN A 35 -30.92 48.96 -0.72
C ASN A 35 -31.94 47.88 -1.08
N ARG A 36 -32.82 48.17 -2.06
CA ARG A 36 -33.93 47.29 -2.43
C ARG A 36 -33.45 45.91 -2.89
N TYR A 37 -32.29 45.81 -3.56
CA TYR A 37 -31.78 44.53 -4.04
C TYR A 37 -31.32 43.62 -2.91
N VAL A 38 -30.73 44.18 -1.84
CA VAL A 38 -30.35 43.43 -0.63
C VAL A 38 -31.61 42.94 0.10
N VAL A 39 -32.63 43.80 0.24
CA VAL A 39 -33.92 43.40 0.82
C VAL A 39 -34.62 42.32 0.00
N HIS A 40 -34.68 42.46 -1.33
CA HIS A 40 -35.30 41.46 -2.20
C HIS A 40 -34.61 40.08 -2.07
N ARG A 41 -33.27 40.04 -2.02
CA ARG A 41 -32.52 38.78 -1.76
C ARG A 41 -32.78 38.23 -0.36
N ARG A 42 -32.77 39.06 0.68
CA ARG A 42 -33.06 38.63 2.07
C ARG A 42 -34.49 38.09 2.23
N SER A 43 -35.49 38.77 1.67
CA SER A 43 -36.89 38.32 1.69
C SER A 43 -37.11 37.07 0.82
N GLY A 44 -36.48 36.98 -0.34
CA GLY A 44 -36.50 35.78 -1.19
C GLY A 44 -35.89 34.57 -0.48
N LEU A 45 -34.73 34.74 0.15
CA LEU A 45 -34.08 33.67 0.92
C LEU A 45 -34.92 33.29 2.16
N ALA A 46 -35.53 34.25 2.85
CA ALA A 46 -36.43 33.94 3.96
C ALA A 46 -37.61 33.05 3.53
N ARG A 47 -38.10 33.20 2.28
CA ARG A 47 -39.07 32.25 1.69
C ARG A 47 -38.45 30.87 1.42
N VAL A 48 -37.24 30.81 0.86
CA VAL A 48 -36.52 29.53 0.65
C VAL A 48 -36.36 28.78 1.97
N LEU A 49 -35.91 29.46 3.03
CA LEU A 49 -35.74 28.89 4.37
C LEU A 49 -37.08 28.47 5.00
N ALA A 50 -38.17 29.22 4.75
CA ALA A 50 -39.51 28.83 5.20
C ALA A 50 -40.04 27.57 4.48
N LEU A 51 -39.76 27.42 3.18
CA LEU A 51 -40.10 26.21 2.41
C LEU A 51 -39.26 24.99 2.82
N LEU A 52 -38.03 25.21 3.30
CA LEU A 52 -37.14 24.18 3.84
C LEU A 52 -37.48 23.77 5.29
N GLY A 53 -38.40 24.48 5.96
CA GLY A 53 -38.87 24.17 7.32
C GLY A 53 -37.81 24.19 8.43
N PRO A 54 -38.23 24.06 9.71
CA PRO A 54 -37.32 23.80 10.82
C PRO A 54 -36.87 22.33 10.86
N ASP A 55 -37.78 21.40 10.52
CA ASP A 55 -37.60 19.94 10.62
C ASP A 55 -38.04 19.22 9.33
N THR A 56 -37.50 19.60 8.16
CA THR A 56 -37.47 18.65 7.03
C THR A 56 -36.40 17.59 7.27
N ASN A 57 -36.63 16.74 8.27
CA ASN A 57 -36.16 15.36 8.14
C ASN A 57 -36.79 14.82 6.85
N PRO A 58 -36.01 14.24 5.92
CA PRO A 58 -36.60 13.58 4.76
C PRO A 58 -37.59 12.53 5.28
N THR A 59 -38.82 12.55 4.74
CA THR A 59 -39.86 11.56 5.06
C THR A 59 -39.29 10.17 4.95
N GLU A 60 -39.59 9.32 5.95
CA GLU A 60 -39.03 7.97 6.12
C GLU A 60 -38.81 7.28 4.77
N THR A 61 -37.53 7.16 4.38
CA THR A 61 -37.14 6.46 3.16
C THR A 61 -37.72 5.06 3.22
N ASN A 62 -38.56 4.74 2.23
CA ASN A 62 -39.46 3.60 2.26
C ASN A 62 -38.66 2.31 2.59
N PRO A 63 -38.91 1.58 3.70
CA PRO A 63 -38.02 0.51 4.20
C PRO A 63 -37.77 -0.70 3.28
N HIS A 64 -38.30 -0.64 2.05
CA HIS A 64 -38.21 -1.65 1.01
C HIS A 64 -37.39 -1.20 -0.22
N GLU A 65 -37.01 0.07 -0.33
CA GLU A 65 -36.05 0.53 -1.34
C GLU A 65 -34.62 0.38 -0.82
N SER A 66 -34.09 -0.85 -0.92
CA SER A 66 -32.69 -1.17 -0.57
C SER A 66 -31.73 -0.32 -1.42
N PRO A 67 -30.67 0.27 -0.83
CA PRO A 67 -29.63 0.96 -1.60
C PRO A 67 -28.99 -0.03 -2.59
N GLN A 68 -29.18 0.20 -3.89
CA GLN A 68 -28.66 -0.71 -4.91
C GLN A 68 -27.13 -0.75 -4.82
N LEU A 69 -26.56 -1.96 -4.67
CA LEU A 69 -25.10 -2.16 -4.66
C LEU A 69 -24.42 -1.59 -5.92
N ALA A 70 -25.15 -1.54 -7.04
CA ALA A 70 -24.76 -0.86 -8.27
C ALA A 70 -25.00 0.66 -8.15
N ALA A 71 -24.08 1.36 -7.47
CA ALA A 71 -24.09 2.82 -7.46
C ALA A 71 -23.91 3.37 -8.90
N PRO A 72 -24.70 4.37 -9.34
CA PRO A 72 -24.33 5.15 -10.52
C PRO A 72 -23.00 5.88 -10.25
N PRO A 73 -22.18 6.19 -11.27
CA PRO A 73 -20.82 6.69 -11.06
C PRO A 73 -20.78 7.86 -10.07
N ALA A 74 -20.02 7.71 -8.98
CA ALA A 74 -20.09 8.57 -7.80
C ALA A 74 -19.92 10.07 -8.13
N ALA A 75 -18.97 10.38 -9.02
CA ALA A 75 -18.75 11.72 -9.54
C ALA A 75 -19.97 12.31 -10.28
N ARG A 76 -20.81 11.47 -10.93
CA ARG A 76 -22.05 11.93 -11.58
C ARG A 76 -23.06 12.42 -10.56
N ILE A 77 -23.24 11.71 -9.44
CA ILE A 77 -24.16 12.11 -8.35
C ILE A 77 -23.75 13.49 -7.81
N VAL A 78 -22.47 13.64 -7.45
CA VAL A 78 -21.93 14.88 -6.87
C VAL A 78 -21.97 16.04 -7.88
N ASN A 79 -21.67 15.79 -9.16
CA ASN A 79 -21.76 16.80 -10.21
C ASN A 79 -23.21 17.22 -10.49
N GLU A 80 -24.16 16.27 -10.62
CA GLU A 80 -25.58 16.58 -10.82
C GLU A 80 -26.15 17.43 -9.67
N LEU A 81 -25.79 17.14 -8.42
CA LEU A 81 -26.18 17.93 -7.25
C LEU A 81 -25.58 19.34 -7.30
N LEU A 82 -24.28 19.43 -7.58
CA LEU A 82 -23.56 20.70 -7.65
C LEU A 82 -24.07 21.61 -8.77
N GLU A 83 -24.27 21.07 -9.98
CA GLU A 83 -24.82 21.80 -11.13
C GLU A 83 -26.26 22.26 -10.85
N THR A 84 -27.10 21.39 -10.27
CA THR A 84 -28.47 21.76 -9.86
C THR A 84 -28.47 22.92 -8.87
N LEU A 85 -27.60 22.88 -7.86
CA LEU A 85 -27.49 23.93 -6.85
C LEU A 85 -26.96 25.25 -7.43
N LEU A 86 -25.86 25.22 -8.18
CA LEU A 86 -25.24 26.42 -8.75
C LEU A 86 -26.15 27.11 -9.77
N ALA A 87 -26.89 26.35 -10.58
CA ALA A 87 -27.91 26.90 -11.48
C ALA A 87 -29.03 27.59 -10.68
N ALA A 88 -29.59 26.94 -9.66
CA ALA A 88 -30.64 27.52 -8.84
C ALA A 88 -30.19 28.77 -8.05
N ILE A 89 -28.93 28.81 -7.58
CA ILE A 89 -28.32 30.01 -6.97
C ILE A 89 -28.19 31.13 -8.01
N ALA A 90 -27.77 30.82 -9.23
CA ALA A 90 -27.62 31.82 -10.29
C ALA A 90 -28.99 32.43 -10.68
N ASP A 91 -30.01 31.62 -10.93
CA ASP A 91 -31.36 32.06 -11.26
C ASP A 91 -32.00 32.88 -10.12
N PHE A 92 -31.87 32.41 -8.88
CA PHE A 92 -32.31 33.16 -7.71
C PHE A 92 -31.57 34.50 -7.54
N SER A 93 -30.26 34.56 -7.85
CA SER A 93 -29.49 35.81 -7.78
C SER A 93 -29.96 36.86 -8.79
N ALA A 94 -30.46 36.41 -9.95
CA ALA A 94 -30.99 37.26 -11.01
C ALA A 94 -32.43 37.73 -10.72
N ALA A 95 -33.29 36.86 -10.18
CA ALA A 95 -34.72 37.14 -9.98
C ALA A 95 -35.26 36.77 -8.57
N PRO A 96 -34.68 37.28 -7.46
CA PRO A 96 -34.94 36.79 -6.09
C PRO A 96 -36.36 37.01 -5.57
N THR A 97 -37.20 37.75 -6.29
CA THR A 97 -38.64 37.92 -6.01
C THR A 97 -39.54 36.94 -6.77
N SER A 98 -38.99 36.14 -7.68
CA SER A 98 -39.73 35.17 -8.50
C SER A 98 -39.95 33.88 -7.72
N GLU A 99 -41.21 33.49 -7.56
CA GLU A 99 -41.61 32.27 -6.84
C GLU A 99 -40.96 31.03 -7.46
N HIS A 100 -40.90 30.96 -8.79
CA HIS A 100 -40.23 29.86 -9.51
C HIS A 100 -38.77 29.66 -9.09
N THR A 101 -38.02 30.75 -8.88
CA THR A 101 -36.59 30.67 -8.48
C THR A 101 -36.41 30.38 -6.99
N VAL A 102 -37.31 30.89 -6.15
CA VAL A 102 -37.40 30.54 -4.72
C VAL A 102 -37.66 29.04 -4.56
N ASP A 103 -38.65 28.51 -5.28
CA ASP A 103 -39.00 27.09 -5.22
C ASP A 103 -37.91 26.21 -5.86
N ALA A 104 -37.23 26.69 -6.92
CA ALA A 104 -36.12 25.97 -7.54
C ALA A 104 -34.93 25.83 -6.58
N LEU A 105 -34.56 26.91 -5.88
CA LEU A 105 -33.49 26.88 -4.89
C LEU A 105 -33.86 26.05 -3.65
N ALA A 106 -35.11 26.13 -3.19
CA ALA A 106 -35.62 25.24 -2.14
C ALA A 106 -35.52 23.76 -2.56
N ARG A 107 -36.00 23.40 -3.77
CA ARG A 107 -35.89 22.03 -4.30
C ARG A 107 -34.44 21.56 -4.44
N ALA A 108 -33.51 22.43 -4.87
CA ALA A 108 -32.09 22.08 -4.98
C ALA A 108 -31.48 21.74 -3.61
N VAL A 109 -31.76 22.55 -2.58
CA VAL A 109 -31.28 22.30 -1.21
C VAL A 109 -31.96 21.07 -0.58
N THR A 110 -33.25 20.81 -0.87
CA THR A 110 -33.90 19.56 -0.46
C THR A 110 -33.26 18.35 -1.14
N LYS A 111 -33.01 18.37 -2.46
CA LYS A 111 -32.34 17.27 -3.19
C LYS A 111 -30.96 16.97 -2.59
N LEU A 112 -30.21 18.01 -2.19
CA LEU A 112 -28.91 17.88 -1.53
C LEU A 112 -29.02 17.17 -0.17
N ARG A 113 -29.96 17.61 0.69
CA ARG A 113 -30.23 16.99 2.01
C ARG A 113 -30.70 15.53 1.90
N THR A 114 -31.56 15.22 0.93
CA THR A 114 -32.00 13.84 0.67
C THR A 114 -30.82 12.97 0.24
N ALA A 115 -30.05 13.39 -0.78
CA ALA A 115 -28.90 12.63 -1.26
C ALA A 115 -27.82 12.43 -0.18
N ARG A 116 -27.69 13.36 0.78
CA ARG A 116 -26.84 13.21 1.97
C ARG A 116 -27.30 12.03 2.84
N GLN A 117 -28.60 11.96 3.13
CA GLN A 117 -29.18 10.87 3.91
C GLN A 117 -29.07 9.53 3.18
N ASP A 118 -29.33 9.51 1.87
CA ASP A 118 -29.20 8.31 1.03
C ASP A 118 -27.75 7.77 1.07
N ALA A 119 -26.75 8.66 0.94
CA ALA A 119 -25.34 8.30 1.07
C ALA A 119 -24.97 7.78 2.47
N LEU A 120 -25.52 8.36 3.54
CA LEU A 120 -25.32 7.90 4.94
C LEU A 120 -25.98 6.55 5.26
N VAL A 121 -26.98 6.12 4.46
CA VAL A 121 -27.55 4.78 4.53
C VAL A 121 -26.73 3.80 3.68
N ALA A 122 -26.39 4.18 2.44
CA ALA A 122 -25.64 3.34 1.51
C ALA A 122 -24.19 3.07 1.97
N ALA A 123 -23.53 4.03 2.63
CA ALA A 123 -22.19 3.89 3.20
C ALA A 123 -22.08 2.85 4.33
N ARG A 124 -23.20 2.24 4.77
CA ARG A 124 -23.21 1.18 5.78
C ARG A 124 -23.00 -0.22 5.20
N LEU A 125 -23.09 -0.37 3.89
CA LEU A 125 -23.04 -1.67 3.20
C LEU A 125 -21.74 -1.81 2.41
N ARG A 126 -21.07 -2.96 2.58
CA ARG A 126 -19.89 -3.34 1.81
C ARG A 126 -20.29 -4.06 0.51
N PRO A 127 -19.53 -3.91 -0.59
CA PRO A 127 -18.21 -3.29 -0.65
C PRO A 127 -18.21 -1.75 -0.77
N THR A 128 -19.31 -1.13 -1.17
CA THR A 128 -19.38 0.29 -1.60
C THR A 128 -19.30 1.34 -0.49
N THR A 129 -18.93 0.92 0.73
CA THR A 129 -18.80 1.77 1.93
C THR A 129 -17.88 2.98 1.71
N GLY A 130 -16.67 2.78 1.18
CA GLY A 130 -15.73 3.88 0.93
C GLY A 130 -16.22 4.87 -0.12
N THR A 131 -16.73 4.36 -1.25
CA THR A 131 -17.29 5.16 -2.35
C THR A 131 -18.47 6.02 -1.87
N TRP A 132 -19.41 5.46 -1.11
CA TRP A 132 -20.53 6.22 -0.55
C TRP A 132 -20.13 7.18 0.57
N THR A 133 -19.10 6.85 1.36
CA THR A 133 -18.52 7.79 2.34
C THR A 133 -17.90 9.00 1.64
N ALA A 134 -17.17 8.78 0.54
CA ALA A 134 -16.61 9.85 -0.29
C ALA A 134 -17.70 10.71 -0.96
N VAL A 135 -18.82 10.11 -1.40
CA VAL A 135 -20.01 10.86 -1.87
C VAL A 135 -20.60 11.69 -0.74
N GLY A 136 -20.76 11.13 0.47
CA GLY A 136 -21.26 11.82 1.66
C GLY A 136 -20.38 13.03 2.03
N GLU A 137 -19.07 12.84 2.13
CA GLU A 137 -18.11 13.94 2.35
C GLU A 137 -18.19 15.04 1.28
N SER A 138 -18.37 14.65 0.02
CA SER A 138 -18.48 15.61 -1.08
C SER A 138 -19.78 16.42 -0.98
N ILE A 139 -20.89 15.78 -0.58
CA ILE A 139 -22.18 16.43 -0.30
C ILE A 139 -22.08 17.37 0.91
N ASP A 140 -21.41 16.95 2.00
CA ASP A 140 -21.09 17.79 3.16
C ASP A 140 -20.30 19.06 2.80
N ARG A 141 -19.42 18.98 1.78
CA ARG A 141 -18.70 20.15 1.24
C ARG A 141 -19.63 21.04 0.41
N ILE A 142 -20.55 20.48 -0.37
CA ILE A 142 -21.57 21.24 -1.11
C ILE A 142 -22.54 21.95 -0.14
N GLU A 143 -22.94 21.35 0.98
CA GLU A 143 -23.75 22.03 2.00
C GLU A 143 -23.04 23.26 2.59
N ARG A 144 -21.73 23.16 2.87
CA ARG A 144 -20.91 24.31 3.32
C ARG A 144 -20.79 25.40 2.26
N VAL A 145 -20.67 25.03 0.98
CA VAL A 145 -20.69 25.97 -0.16
C VAL A 145 -22.04 26.67 -0.29
N TRP A 146 -23.16 25.97 -0.05
CA TRP A 146 -24.48 26.59 0.02
C TRP A 146 -24.58 27.61 1.15
N ASP A 147 -24.10 27.28 2.36
CA ASP A 147 -24.07 28.22 3.49
C ASP A 147 -23.24 29.48 3.17
N LEU A 148 -22.09 29.33 2.50
CA LEU A 148 -21.28 30.48 2.06
C LEU A 148 -22.00 31.30 0.99
N TYR A 149 -22.67 30.68 0.01
CA TYR A 149 -23.46 31.42 -0.99
C TYR A 149 -24.69 32.11 -0.41
N ARG A 150 -25.32 31.54 0.63
CA ARG A 150 -26.40 32.20 1.39
C ARG A 150 -25.90 33.51 2.02
N ASP A 151 -24.70 33.50 2.57
CA ASP A 151 -24.08 34.68 3.17
C ASP A 151 -23.71 35.71 2.08
N VAL A 152 -23.20 35.27 0.92
CA VAL A 152 -22.99 36.14 -0.27
C VAL A 152 -24.28 36.79 -0.75
N LEU A 153 -25.38 36.03 -0.86
CA LEU A 153 -26.69 36.53 -1.29
C LEU A 153 -27.26 37.56 -0.30
N THR A 154 -26.94 37.45 0.98
CA THR A 154 -27.47 38.32 2.05
C THR A 154 -26.53 39.42 2.52
N ALA A 155 -25.30 39.49 2.02
CA ALA A 155 -24.32 40.52 2.34
C ALA A 155 -24.83 41.96 2.11
N ASP A 156 -24.55 42.85 3.06
CA ASP A 156 -24.88 44.29 2.96
C ASP A 156 -23.92 45.03 2.00
N THR A 157 -22.64 44.66 1.98
CA THR A 157 -21.63 45.31 1.13
C THR A 157 -21.08 44.41 0.03
N VAL A 158 -20.51 45.03 -1.00
CA VAL A 158 -19.77 44.35 -2.07
C VAL A 158 -18.52 43.63 -1.53
N LEU A 159 -17.86 44.17 -0.51
CA LEU A 159 -16.64 43.58 0.05
C LEU A 159 -16.95 42.27 0.80
N ASP A 160 -18.02 42.25 1.58
CA ASP A 160 -18.46 41.03 2.29
C ASP A 160 -18.90 39.96 1.29
N ALA A 161 -19.67 40.36 0.26
CA ALA A 161 -20.08 39.48 -0.83
C ALA A 161 -18.89 38.92 -1.64
N GLN A 162 -17.84 39.72 -1.85
CA GLN A 162 -16.60 39.28 -2.50
C GLN A 162 -15.80 38.33 -1.61
N LYS A 163 -15.74 38.58 -0.29
CA LYS A 163 -15.05 37.72 0.66
C LYS A 163 -15.73 36.34 0.73
N SER A 164 -17.00 36.28 1.13
CA SER A 164 -17.74 35.01 1.21
C SER A 164 -17.86 34.35 -0.18
N GLY A 165 -17.80 35.11 -1.27
CA GLY A 165 -17.79 34.59 -2.63
C GLY A 165 -16.46 33.95 -3.03
N LYS A 166 -15.33 34.44 -2.49
CA LYS A 166 -14.05 33.74 -2.58
C LYS A 166 -14.04 32.51 -1.69
N ASP A 167 -14.47 32.64 -0.44
CA ASP A 167 -14.52 31.53 0.51
C ASP A 167 -15.40 30.37 -0.03
N ALA A 168 -16.49 30.69 -0.75
CA ALA A 168 -17.31 29.72 -1.49
C ALA A 168 -16.60 29.07 -2.68
N GLN A 169 -15.77 29.80 -3.43
CA GLN A 169 -14.99 29.24 -4.55
C GLN A 169 -13.85 28.35 -4.04
N ASP A 170 -13.11 28.80 -3.03
CA ASP A 170 -12.10 27.99 -2.34
C ASP A 170 -12.73 26.70 -1.79
N GLY A 171 -14.00 26.75 -1.35
CA GLY A 171 -14.80 25.58 -0.99
C GLY A 171 -15.17 24.68 -2.17
N LEU A 172 -15.69 25.25 -3.26
CA LEU A 172 -16.04 24.54 -4.51
C LEU A 172 -14.89 23.69 -5.04
N ASP A 173 -13.69 24.26 -5.07
CA ASP A 173 -12.49 23.61 -5.62
C ASP A 173 -12.10 22.34 -4.81
N THR A 174 -12.58 22.21 -3.56
CA THR A 174 -12.36 21.04 -2.70
C THR A 174 -13.50 20.01 -2.69
N VAL A 175 -14.63 20.26 -3.38
CA VAL A 175 -15.81 19.38 -3.37
C VAL A 175 -15.48 17.98 -3.88
N ARG A 176 -14.61 17.87 -4.90
CA ARG A 176 -14.25 16.58 -5.53
C ARG A 176 -13.11 15.82 -4.84
N THR A 177 -12.43 16.39 -3.85
CA THR A 177 -11.24 15.75 -3.22
C THR A 177 -11.52 14.36 -2.63
N PRO A 178 -12.65 14.07 -1.95
CA PRO A 178 -12.94 12.72 -1.46
C PRO A 178 -13.08 11.71 -2.59
N LEU A 179 -13.69 12.12 -3.70
CA LEU A 179 -13.83 11.26 -4.88
C LEU A 179 -12.46 10.99 -5.53
N GLN A 180 -11.62 12.02 -5.67
CA GLN A 180 -10.25 11.84 -6.17
C GLN A 180 -9.44 10.88 -5.29
N GLN A 181 -9.68 10.87 -3.97
CA GLN A 181 -9.04 9.95 -3.05
C GLN A 181 -9.57 8.51 -3.16
N ILE A 182 -10.87 8.28 -3.44
CA ILE A 182 -11.36 6.93 -3.72
C ILE A 182 -10.93 6.45 -5.11
N ASP A 183 -10.91 7.32 -6.13
CA ASP A 183 -10.36 7.04 -7.47
C ASP A 183 -8.88 6.57 -7.38
N GLU A 184 -8.06 7.20 -6.51
CA GLU A 184 -6.69 6.78 -6.22
C GLU A 184 -6.60 5.35 -5.64
N TRP A 185 -7.51 4.99 -4.73
CA TRP A 185 -7.55 3.65 -4.12
C TRP A 185 -8.14 2.59 -5.05
N GLU A 186 -9.17 2.92 -5.83
CA GLU A 186 -9.75 2.05 -6.85
C GLU A 186 -8.72 1.74 -7.96
N ASN A 187 -7.94 2.73 -8.40
CA ASN A 187 -6.81 2.51 -9.32
C ASN A 187 -5.71 1.61 -8.70
N PHE A 188 -5.37 1.78 -7.43
CA PHE A 188 -4.44 0.88 -6.74
C PHE A 188 -4.95 -0.57 -6.72
N ALA A 189 -6.22 -0.76 -6.36
CA ALA A 189 -6.87 -2.06 -6.29
C ALA A 189 -6.97 -2.72 -7.68
N ALA A 190 -7.21 -1.93 -8.73
CA ALA A 190 -7.20 -2.40 -10.11
C ALA A 190 -5.81 -2.91 -10.56
N ILE A 191 -4.73 -2.21 -10.21
CA ILE A 191 -3.35 -2.68 -10.48
C ILE A 191 -3.04 -3.94 -9.65
N LEU A 192 -3.54 -4.03 -8.41
CA LEU A 192 -3.37 -5.22 -7.57
C LEU A 192 -4.14 -6.44 -8.13
N GLY A 193 -5.25 -6.19 -8.82
CA GLY A 193 -6.07 -7.17 -9.52
C GLY A 193 -5.63 -7.52 -10.95
N ASP A 194 -4.53 -6.95 -11.46
CA ASP A 194 -4.04 -7.20 -12.84
C ASP A 194 -3.49 -8.62 -13.00
N GLU A 195 -4.37 -9.58 -13.32
CA GLU A 195 -4.02 -10.99 -13.53
C GLU A 195 -3.03 -11.22 -14.69
N SER A 196 -2.73 -10.22 -15.53
CA SER A 196 -1.71 -10.35 -16.58
C SER A 196 -0.27 -10.43 -16.05
N ARG A 197 -0.05 -10.23 -14.74
CA ARG A 197 1.28 -10.17 -14.11
C ARG A 197 1.41 -11.09 -12.88
N PRO A 198 2.64 -11.49 -12.50
CA PRO A 198 2.92 -12.10 -11.20
C PRO A 198 2.47 -11.22 -10.01
N ILE A 199 2.07 -11.82 -8.89
CA ILE A 199 1.57 -11.07 -7.72
C ILE A 199 2.60 -10.05 -7.17
N PRO A 200 3.92 -10.37 -7.08
CA PRO A 200 4.92 -9.39 -6.62
C PRO A 200 4.96 -8.13 -7.48
N GLU A 201 4.86 -8.25 -8.80
CA GLU A 201 4.85 -7.08 -9.68
C GLU A 201 3.66 -6.17 -9.41
N ARG A 202 2.47 -6.75 -9.24
CA ARG A 202 1.25 -6.00 -8.91
C ARG A 202 1.43 -5.25 -7.60
N MET A 203 1.93 -5.91 -6.56
CA MET A 203 2.21 -5.32 -5.24
C MET A 203 3.13 -4.10 -5.37
N PHE A 204 4.29 -4.23 -6.02
CA PHE A 204 5.25 -3.13 -6.17
C PHE A 204 4.80 -2.05 -7.16
N ALA A 205 4.08 -2.41 -8.23
CA ALA A 205 3.52 -1.45 -9.18
C ALA A 205 2.44 -0.57 -8.53
N SER A 206 1.55 -1.17 -7.73
CA SER A 206 0.54 -0.42 -6.98
C SER A 206 1.19 0.49 -5.92
N LEU A 207 2.12 -0.04 -5.12
CA LEU A 207 2.86 0.75 -4.12
C LEU A 207 3.61 1.93 -4.76
N ARG A 208 4.31 1.71 -5.89
CA ARG A 208 5.00 2.78 -6.63
C ARG A 208 4.01 3.82 -7.22
N THR A 209 2.80 3.41 -7.56
CA THR A 209 1.75 4.32 -8.05
C THR A 209 1.23 5.24 -6.94
N ARG A 210 1.09 4.73 -5.70
CA ARG A 210 0.68 5.53 -4.54
C ARG A 210 1.81 6.36 -3.93
N PHE A 211 3.03 5.82 -3.95
CA PHE A 211 4.21 6.39 -3.29
C PHE A 211 5.35 6.62 -4.30
N PRO A 212 5.15 7.45 -5.36
CA PRO A 212 6.11 7.60 -6.45
C PRO A 212 7.45 8.22 -6.04
N ASN A 213 7.51 8.82 -4.84
CA ASN A 213 8.72 9.42 -4.26
C ASN A 213 9.36 8.55 -3.15
N VAL A 214 8.98 7.27 -3.04
CA VAL A 214 9.53 6.32 -2.06
C VAL A 214 10.15 5.16 -2.82
N THR A 215 11.45 4.93 -2.61
CA THR A 215 12.14 3.80 -3.25
C THR A 215 11.75 2.47 -2.60
N ILE A 216 11.90 1.35 -3.33
CA ILE A 216 11.49 0.03 -2.82
C ILE A 216 12.28 -0.39 -1.56
N SER A 217 13.53 0.08 -1.41
CA SER A 217 14.32 -0.10 -0.19
C SER A 217 13.85 0.76 0.99
N GLU A 218 13.18 1.90 0.74
CA GLU A 218 12.57 2.73 1.78
C GLU A 218 11.16 2.23 2.18
N LEU A 219 10.43 1.55 1.28
CA LEU A 219 9.05 1.09 1.51
C LEU A 219 8.81 0.39 2.86
N PRO A 220 9.67 -0.52 3.38
CA PRO A 220 9.44 -1.14 4.69
C PRO A 220 9.45 -0.11 5.82
N SER A 221 10.43 0.79 5.83
CA SER A 221 10.52 1.87 6.82
C SER A 221 9.39 2.89 6.68
N HIS A 222 8.95 3.15 5.44
CA HIS A 222 7.81 4.01 5.15
C HIS A 222 6.49 3.42 5.65
N GLY A 223 6.29 2.11 5.45
CA GLY A 223 5.15 1.35 5.98
C GLY A 223 5.12 1.38 7.51
N VAL A 224 6.23 1.03 8.17
CA VAL A 224 6.36 1.14 9.64
C VAL A 224 5.99 2.55 10.14
N ALA A 225 6.47 3.60 9.47
CA ALA A 225 6.18 4.99 9.84
C ALA A 225 4.75 5.45 9.52
N MET A 226 4.10 4.93 8.47
CA MET A 226 2.69 5.21 8.16
C MET A 226 1.76 4.46 9.10
N THR A 227 1.88 3.13 9.15
CA THR A 227 1.04 2.26 9.98
C THR A 227 1.20 2.58 11.47
N GLY A 228 2.41 2.93 11.92
CA GLY A 228 2.65 3.36 13.30
C GLY A 228 1.96 4.68 13.68
N ARG A 229 1.75 5.58 12.71
CA ARG A 229 0.98 6.82 12.93
C ARG A 229 -0.53 6.60 12.93
N ASP A 230 -1.03 5.65 12.14
CA ASP A 230 -2.46 5.33 12.12
C ASP A 230 -2.87 4.44 13.31
N LEU A 231 -2.17 3.34 13.53
CA LEU A 231 -2.54 2.37 14.56
C LEU A 231 -2.03 2.72 15.96
N ALA A 232 -0.99 3.55 16.09
CA ALA A 232 -0.35 3.90 17.37
C ALA A 232 0.13 2.69 18.21
N ILE A 233 0.46 1.57 17.54
CA ILE A 233 1.06 0.36 18.12
C ILE A 233 2.45 0.11 17.54
N SER A 234 3.21 -0.82 18.12
CA SER A 234 4.48 -1.29 17.53
C SER A 234 4.23 -2.02 16.22
N ILE A 235 4.99 -1.67 15.17
CA ILE A 235 4.86 -2.23 13.83
C ILE A 235 6.13 -2.99 13.44
N GLY A 236 5.96 -4.21 12.93
CA GLY A 236 7.03 -5.03 12.38
C GLY A 236 7.41 -4.61 10.96
N THR A 237 8.62 -4.95 10.52
CA THR A 237 9.20 -4.40 9.27
C THR A 237 8.44 -4.88 8.03
N ASN A 238 8.07 -6.17 8.01
CA ASN A 238 7.31 -6.77 6.92
C ASN A 238 5.83 -6.37 7.01
N SER A 239 5.33 -6.25 8.23
CA SER A 239 3.94 -5.92 8.56
C SER A 239 3.57 -4.49 8.21
N GLY A 240 4.53 -3.57 8.26
CA GLY A 240 4.39 -2.21 7.73
C GLY A 240 4.10 -2.19 6.22
N MET A 241 4.81 -3.01 5.43
CA MET A 241 4.56 -3.12 3.99
C MET A 241 3.23 -3.83 3.67
N SER A 242 2.91 -4.92 4.38
CA SER A 242 1.65 -5.65 4.15
C SER A 242 0.42 -4.80 4.51
N TYR A 243 0.51 -3.91 5.50
CA TYR A 243 -0.56 -2.97 5.82
C TYR A 243 -0.83 -1.98 4.66
N LEU A 244 0.21 -1.43 4.02
CA LEU A 244 0.05 -0.54 2.85
C LEU A 244 -0.64 -1.23 1.67
N LEU A 245 -0.49 -2.54 1.52
CA LEU A 245 -1.16 -3.36 0.51
C LEU A 245 -2.61 -3.72 0.88
N LEU A 246 -2.96 -3.70 2.17
CA LEU A 246 -4.33 -3.93 2.66
C LEU A 246 -5.18 -2.65 2.71
N GLN A 247 -4.58 -1.46 2.86
CA GLN A 247 -5.32 -0.18 2.86
C GLN A 247 -6.26 0.01 1.65
N PRO A 248 -5.88 -0.27 0.39
CA PRO A 248 -6.78 -0.16 -0.76
C PRO A 248 -8.01 -1.06 -0.61
N ILE A 249 -7.81 -2.33 -0.22
CA ILE A 249 -8.91 -3.28 0.00
C ILE A 249 -9.81 -2.79 1.14
N ALA A 250 -9.23 -2.24 2.21
CA ALA A 250 -9.97 -1.66 3.32
C ALA A 250 -10.78 -0.42 2.93
N HIS A 251 -10.30 0.38 1.97
CA HIS A 251 -11.00 1.57 1.47
C HIS A 251 -12.02 1.27 0.36
N THR A 252 -11.81 0.27 -0.51
CA THR A 252 -12.68 0.00 -1.68
C THR A 252 -13.64 -1.18 -1.51
N MET A 253 -13.39 -2.07 -0.54
CA MET A 253 -14.18 -3.30 -0.35
C MET A 253 -14.69 -3.53 1.08
N LEU A 254 -14.12 -2.87 2.09
CA LEU A 254 -14.46 -3.03 3.50
C LEU A 254 -14.90 -1.68 4.11
N ASN A 255 -15.04 -1.62 5.45
CA ASN A 255 -15.12 -0.34 6.16
C ASN A 255 -13.75 -0.04 6.80
N PRO A 256 -13.05 1.06 6.43
CA PRO A 256 -11.68 1.30 6.88
C PRO A 256 -11.58 1.59 8.39
N ASP A 257 -12.57 2.25 8.99
CA ASP A 257 -12.60 2.54 10.43
C ASP A 257 -12.89 1.29 11.26
N VAL A 258 -13.83 0.44 10.81
CA VAL A 258 -14.12 -0.84 11.48
C VAL A 258 -12.95 -1.81 11.31
N PHE A 259 -12.32 -1.86 10.14
CA PHE A 259 -11.10 -2.64 9.88
C PHE A 259 -9.96 -2.23 10.82
N ARG A 260 -9.67 -0.93 10.93
CA ARG A 260 -8.72 -0.36 11.90
C ARG A 260 -9.08 -0.71 13.34
N SER A 261 -10.34 -0.56 13.73
CA SER A 261 -10.81 -0.92 15.08
C SER A 261 -10.61 -2.41 15.37
N LYS A 262 -10.94 -3.30 14.43
CA LYS A 262 -10.74 -4.75 14.55
C LYS A 262 -9.26 -5.11 14.67
N ILE A 263 -8.36 -4.45 13.94
CA ILE A 263 -6.90 -4.64 14.08
C ILE A 263 -6.43 -4.31 15.50
N LEU A 264 -6.85 -3.16 16.05
CA LEU A 264 -6.45 -2.72 17.39
C LEU A 264 -6.98 -3.66 18.48
N GLN A 265 -8.24 -4.07 18.35
CA GLN A 265 -8.87 -5.04 19.25
C GLN A 265 -8.21 -6.43 19.17
N ALA A 266 -7.89 -6.91 17.97
CA ALA A 266 -7.20 -8.19 17.77
C ALA A 266 -5.78 -8.15 18.36
N SER A 267 -5.02 -7.08 18.10
CA SER A 267 -3.68 -6.86 18.66
C SER A 267 -3.67 -6.85 20.19
N SER A 268 -4.75 -6.37 20.84
CA SER A 268 -4.87 -6.38 22.30
C SER A 268 -4.88 -7.79 22.90
N GLY A 269 -5.33 -8.80 22.16
CA GLY A 269 -5.29 -10.21 22.57
C GLY A 269 -3.91 -10.87 22.42
N LEU A 270 -2.92 -10.18 21.85
CA LEU A 270 -1.60 -10.73 21.51
C LEU A 270 -0.45 -10.16 22.37
N THR A 271 -0.77 -9.34 23.38
CA THR A 271 0.22 -8.63 24.20
C THR A 271 1.12 -9.52 25.06
N ASN A 272 0.77 -10.81 25.25
CA ASN A 272 1.62 -11.76 25.97
C ASN A 272 2.73 -12.33 25.06
N ALA A 273 3.84 -11.60 24.96
CA ALA A 273 4.98 -11.95 24.12
C ALA A 273 5.73 -13.23 24.53
N THR A 274 5.51 -13.77 25.74
CA THR A 274 5.99 -15.11 26.11
C THR A 274 5.09 -16.17 25.48
N ARG A 275 3.77 -16.04 25.68
CA ARG A 275 2.78 -16.97 25.14
C ARG A 275 2.78 -17.00 23.60
N LEU A 276 3.00 -15.86 22.95
CA LEU A 276 3.14 -15.78 21.50
C LEU A 276 4.31 -16.64 20.99
N ARG A 277 5.46 -16.60 21.68
CA ARG A 277 6.63 -17.43 21.36
C ARG A 277 6.41 -18.91 21.67
N GLU A 278 5.69 -19.25 22.75
CA GLU A 278 5.29 -20.64 23.01
C GLU A 278 4.46 -21.23 21.87
N VAL A 279 3.50 -20.47 21.32
CA VAL A 279 2.65 -20.93 20.21
C VAL A 279 3.42 -20.96 18.89
N ALA A 280 4.33 -20.01 18.64
CA ALA A 280 5.21 -20.03 17.48
C ALA A 280 6.13 -21.27 17.41
N LEU A 281 6.47 -21.84 18.57
CA LEU A 281 7.27 -23.07 18.71
C LEU A 281 6.43 -24.37 18.67
N MET A 282 5.13 -24.29 18.36
CA MET A 282 4.28 -25.46 18.15
C MET A 282 4.34 -25.94 16.69
N ASP A 283 4.19 -27.26 16.50
CA ASP A 283 4.38 -27.91 15.20
C ASP A 283 3.40 -27.36 14.15
N GLY A 284 3.94 -26.77 13.08
CA GLY A 284 3.19 -26.19 11.95
C GLY A 284 2.52 -24.83 12.21
N ALA A 285 2.63 -24.25 13.42
CA ALA A 285 1.89 -23.04 13.79
C ALA A 285 2.22 -21.82 12.91
N VAL A 286 3.51 -21.59 12.63
CA VAL A 286 3.96 -20.47 11.79
C VAL A 286 3.66 -20.73 10.30
N GLN A 287 3.87 -21.95 9.81
CA GLN A 287 3.58 -22.31 8.41
C GLN A 287 2.10 -22.10 8.08
N ALA A 288 1.19 -22.59 8.94
CA ALA A 288 -0.25 -22.48 8.70
C ALA A 288 -0.75 -21.01 8.62
N LEU A 289 -0.01 -20.05 9.21
CA LEU A 289 -0.30 -18.62 9.04
C LEU A 289 0.16 -18.09 7.67
N ALA A 290 1.31 -18.56 7.18
CA ALA A 290 1.78 -18.25 5.82
C ALA A 290 0.80 -18.81 4.76
N ASP A 291 0.30 -20.03 4.97
CA ASP A 291 -0.71 -20.66 4.12
C ASP A 291 -2.03 -19.85 4.09
N THR A 292 -2.49 -19.34 5.25
CA THR A 292 -3.66 -18.45 5.33
C THR A 292 -3.45 -17.14 4.55
N HIS A 293 -2.26 -16.54 4.58
CA HIS A 293 -2.01 -15.31 3.79
C HIS A 293 -2.27 -15.51 2.30
N ARG A 294 -1.79 -16.61 1.71
CA ARG A 294 -2.03 -16.92 0.29
C ARG A 294 -3.52 -17.06 0.00
N LEU A 295 -4.24 -17.85 0.80
CA LEU A 295 -5.68 -18.07 0.66
C LEU A 295 -6.51 -16.78 0.79
N MET A 296 -6.05 -15.80 1.58
CA MET A 296 -6.72 -14.49 1.69
C MET A 296 -6.52 -13.60 0.46
N VAL A 297 -5.36 -13.66 -0.20
CA VAL A 297 -5.14 -12.96 -1.48
C VAL A 297 -6.05 -13.53 -2.57
N GLU A 298 -6.14 -14.87 -2.67
CA GLU A 298 -7.05 -15.57 -3.58
C GLU A 298 -8.52 -15.18 -3.35
N ALA A 299 -8.94 -15.08 -2.08
CA ALA A 299 -10.31 -14.75 -1.70
C ALA A 299 -10.76 -13.35 -2.15
N VAL A 300 -9.88 -12.35 -2.09
CA VAL A 300 -10.19 -10.96 -2.54
C VAL A 300 -10.43 -10.91 -4.05
N ILE A 301 -9.56 -11.56 -4.83
CA ILE A 301 -9.69 -11.65 -6.29
C ILE A 301 -11.00 -12.37 -6.66
N ALA A 302 -11.34 -13.44 -5.94
CA ALA A 302 -12.58 -14.17 -6.16
C ALA A 302 -13.84 -13.33 -5.86
N PHE A 303 -13.84 -12.46 -4.84
CA PHE A 303 -15.00 -11.62 -4.52
C PHE A 303 -15.31 -10.56 -5.57
N THR A 304 -14.29 -9.84 -6.06
CA THR A 304 -14.49 -8.79 -7.07
C THR A 304 -15.01 -9.40 -8.38
N ALA A 305 -14.47 -10.55 -8.79
CA ALA A 305 -14.90 -11.28 -9.97
C ALA A 305 -16.37 -11.73 -9.92
N ILE A 306 -16.90 -12.11 -8.74
CA ILE A 306 -18.32 -12.53 -8.63
C ILE A 306 -19.26 -11.36 -8.92
N LEU A 307 -19.06 -10.20 -8.27
CA LEU A 307 -19.95 -9.04 -8.45
C LEU A 307 -19.81 -8.37 -9.83
N ALA A 308 -18.64 -8.47 -10.46
CA ALA A 308 -18.40 -7.89 -11.78
C ALA A 308 -18.97 -8.71 -12.95
N VAL A 309 -19.18 -10.02 -12.78
CA VAL A 309 -19.47 -10.95 -13.90
C VAL A 309 -20.81 -11.69 -13.75
N GLU A 310 -21.30 -11.94 -12.53
CA GLU A 310 -22.50 -12.78 -12.32
C GLU A 310 -23.80 -11.96 -12.26
N SER A 311 -24.78 -12.33 -13.09
CA SER A 311 -26.10 -11.68 -13.16
C SER A 311 -27.27 -12.57 -12.69
N ASP A 312 -27.06 -13.89 -12.49
CA ASP A 312 -28.04 -14.73 -11.78
C ASP A 312 -27.88 -14.51 -10.27
N GLU A 313 -28.84 -13.86 -9.61
CA GLU A 313 -28.83 -13.66 -8.16
C GLU A 313 -28.78 -14.97 -7.36
N ARG A 314 -29.29 -16.09 -7.91
CA ARG A 314 -29.09 -17.40 -7.29
C ARG A 314 -27.65 -17.91 -7.43
N ALA A 315 -26.95 -17.53 -8.49
CA ALA A 315 -25.53 -17.82 -8.66
C ALA A 315 -24.68 -16.90 -7.80
N VAL A 316 -25.02 -15.61 -7.66
CA VAL A 316 -24.42 -14.70 -6.67
C VAL A 316 -24.52 -15.32 -5.28
N ALA A 317 -25.72 -15.70 -4.84
CA ALA A 317 -25.94 -16.37 -3.54
C ALA A 317 -25.05 -17.61 -3.34
N ARG A 318 -25.06 -18.54 -4.33
CA ARG A 318 -24.24 -19.76 -4.29
C ARG A 318 -22.75 -19.48 -4.25
N ARG A 319 -22.25 -18.54 -5.08
CA ARG A 319 -20.83 -18.18 -5.17
C ARG A 319 -20.35 -17.46 -3.91
N PHE A 320 -21.07 -16.43 -3.45
CA PHE A 320 -20.76 -15.71 -2.21
C PHE A 320 -20.77 -16.62 -0.98
N GLY A 321 -21.81 -17.47 -0.85
CA GLY A 321 -21.87 -18.46 0.21
C GLY A 321 -20.66 -19.39 0.18
N LYS A 322 -20.41 -20.04 -0.97
CA LYS A 322 -19.27 -20.98 -1.12
C LYS A 322 -17.94 -20.32 -0.73
N LEU A 323 -17.66 -19.12 -1.25
CA LEU A 323 -16.44 -18.38 -0.94
C LEU A 323 -16.35 -18.00 0.55
N ALA A 324 -17.45 -17.56 1.17
CA ALA A 324 -17.51 -17.30 2.61
C ALA A 324 -17.17 -18.55 3.45
N SER A 325 -17.59 -19.74 3.01
CA SER A 325 -17.20 -21.01 3.65
C SER A 325 -15.73 -21.36 3.43
N GLU A 326 -15.19 -21.12 2.23
CA GLU A 326 -13.78 -21.38 1.91
C GLU A 326 -12.85 -20.49 2.74
N ILE A 327 -13.20 -19.21 2.92
CA ILE A 327 -12.54 -18.28 3.85
C ILE A 327 -12.67 -18.76 5.29
N TYR A 328 -13.81 -19.33 5.68
CA TYR A 328 -14.03 -19.84 7.03
C TYR A 328 -13.06 -20.98 7.35
N GLU A 329 -12.88 -21.95 6.44
CA GLU A 329 -11.88 -23.01 6.61
C GLU A 329 -10.45 -22.43 6.57
N ALA A 330 -10.14 -21.51 5.64
CA ALA A 330 -8.82 -20.88 5.53
C ALA A 330 -8.42 -20.07 6.78
N SER A 331 -9.40 -19.52 7.50
CA SER A 331 -9.20 -18.77 8.76
C SER A 331 -8.90 -19.67 9.98
N THR A 332 -9.04 -20.99 9.86
CA THR A 332 -8.93 -21.94 10.99
C THR A 332 -7.59 -21.84 11.73
N ALA A 333 -6.48 -21.63 11.01
CA ALA A 333 -5.17 -21.44 11.61
C ALA A 333 -5.11 -20.19 12.50
N VAL A 334 -5.66 -19.07 12.02
CA VAL A 334 -5.73 -17.79 12.75
C VAL A 334 -6.64 -17.92 13.96
N LEU A 335 -7.83 -18.53 13.81
CA LEU A 335 -8.74 -18.83 14.91
C LEU A 335 -8.08 -19.73 15.97
N ALA A 336 -7.27 -20.72 15.56
CA ALA A 336 -6.52 -21.58 16.46
C ALA A 336 -5.42 -20.82 17.23
N TRP A 337 -4.69 -19.92 16.57
CA TRP A 337 -3.73 -19.01 17.20
C TRP A 337 -4.39 -18.17 18.30
N TYR A 338 -5.47 -17.44 18.00
CA TYR A 338 -6.18 -16.64 19.02
C TYR A 338 -6.76 -17.52 20.14
N ARG A 339 -7.16 -18.77 19.86
CA ARG A 339 -7.63 -19.72 20.88
C ARG A 339 -6.51 -20.21 21.80
N LEU A 340 -5.29 -20.36 21.30
CA LEU A 340 -4.10 -20.70 22.10
C LEU A 340 -3.57 -19.52 22.90
N MET A 341 -3.65 -18.30 22.36
CA MET A 341 -3.33 -17.06 23.09
C MET A 341 -4.31 -16.78 24.24
N THR A 342 -5.53 -17.33 24.18
CA THR A 342 -6.58 -17.21 25.21
C THR A 342 -6.78 -18.46 26.08
N THR A 343 -5.88 -19.46 26.04
CA THR A 343 -5.96 -20.66 26.88
C THR A 343 -4.59 -21.21 27.30
N ASP A 344 -4.54 -21.90 28.44
CA ASP A 344 -3.33 -22.53 29.00
C ASP A 344 -2.92 -23.85 28.28
N ARG A 345 -3.40 -24.11 27.06
CA ARG A 345 -3.08 -25.34 26.31
C ARG A 345 -1.62 -25.32 25.84
N ALA A 346 -0.76 -26.14 26.43
CA ALA A 346 0.67 -26.23 26.09
C ALA A 346 1.06 -27.61 25.51
N GLY A 347 2.24 -27.67 24.88
CA GLY A 347 2.79 -28.84 24.18
C GLY A 347 2.98 -28.59 22.68
N ALA A 348 3.97 -29.24 22.06
CA ALA A 348 4.31 -29.00 20.65
C ALA A 348 3.15 -29.32 19.69
N ASP A 349 2.39 -30.38 19.97
CA ASP A 349 1.22 -30.80 19.19
C ASP A 349 -0.09 -30.05 19.53
N ALA A 350 -0.03 -29.05 20.43
CA ALA A 350 -1.22 -28.32 20.87
C ALA A 350 -1.82 -27.45 19.75
N PHE A 351 -0.99 -26.91 18.84
CA PHE A 351 -1.49 -26.20 17.66
C PHE A 351 -2.29 -27.13 16.76
N THR A 352 -1.68 -28.25 16.32
CA THR A 352 -2.31 -29.26 15.45
C THR A 352 -3.61 -29.80 16.04
N LYS A 353 -3.70 -29.96 17.37
CA LYS A 353 -4.94 -30.37 18.06
C LYS A 353 -6.03 -29.30 18.08
N VAL A 354 -5.67 -28.01 18.10
CA VAL A 354 -6.63 -26.90 18.09
C VAL A 354 -7.07 -26.57 16.66
N SER A 355 -6.18 -26.58 15.67
CA SER A 355 -6.51 -26.35 14.26
C SER A 355 -7.30 -27.50 13.62
N ALA A 356 -7.26 -28.70 14.21
CA ALA A 356 -8.15 -29.80 13.88
C ALA A 356 -9.54 -29.72 14.57
N GLU A 357 -9.81 -28.72 15.40
CA GLU A 357 -11.17 -28.46 15.90
C GLU A 357 -12.02 -27.72 14.84
N ASP A 358 -13.34 -27.89 14.89
CA ASP A 358 -14.27 -27.22 13.98
C ASP A 358 -14.11 -25.69 14.03
N ALA A 359 -13.83 -25.05 12.89
CA ALA A 359 -13.61 -23.61 12.80
C ALA A 359 -14.76 -22.78 13.42
N THR A 360 -16.01 -23.21 13.26
CA THR A 360 -17.18 -22.51 13.83
C THR A 360 -17.28 -22.68 15.35
N LYS A 361 -16.67 -23.73 15.91
CA LYS A 361 -16.48 -23.89 17.36
C LYS A 361 -15.37 -22.96 17.87
N LEU A 362 -14.25 -22.83 17.14
CA LEU A 362 -13.16 -21.92 17.50
C LEU A 362 -13.65 -20.47 17.54
N ALA A 363 -14.31 -20.01 16.47
CA ALA A 363 -14.91 -18.67 16.39
C ALA A 363 -15.97 -18.46 17.51
N ALA A 364 -16.90 -19.41 17.68
CA ALA A 364 -17.91 -19.31 18.73
C ALA A 364 -17.35 -19.35 20.16
N ASP A 365 -16.13 -19.84 20.39
CA ASP A 365 -15.44 -19.74 21.68
C ASP A 365 -14.74 -18.38 21.86
N LEU A 366 -14.19 -17.79 20.79
CA LEU A 366 -13.61 -16.44 20.81
C LEU A 366 -14.69 -15.36 21.03
N GLN A 367 -15.88 -15.56 20.46
CA GLN A 367 -17.10 -14.75 20.68
C GLN A 367 -17.59 -14.71 22.15
N LYS A 368 -17.06 -15.56 23.04
CA LYS A 368 -17.41 -15.58 24.48
C LYS A 368 -16.42 -14.82 25.37
N GLY A 369 -15.32 -14.30 24.80
CA GLY A 369 -14.20 -13.71 25.54
C GLY A 369 -13.92 -12.25 25.18
N ALA A 370 -12.76 -11.75 25.62
CA ALA A 370 -12.33 -10.38 25.35
C ALA A 370 -12.18 -10.03 23.85
N LEU A 371 -12.07 -11.04 22.99
CA LEU A 371 -11.98 -10.91 21.53
C LEU A 371 -13.33 -10.93 20.82
N ALA A 372 -14.46 -10.99 21.54
CA ALA A 372 -15.79 -10.99 20.93
C ALA A 372 -16.03 -9.84 19.92
N PRO A 373 -15.62 -8.57 20.18
CA PRO A 373 -15.77 -7.48 19.21
C PRO A 373 -15.03 -7.66 17.88
N VAL A 374 -14.00 -8.53 17.83
CA VAL A 374 -13.28 -8.86 16.59
C VAL A 374 -14.04 -9.92 15.79
N PHE A 375 -14.64 -10.90 16.47
CA PHE A 375 -15.17 -12.13 15.87
C PHE A 375 -16.70 -12.23 15.84
N ASP A 376 -17.45 -11.18 16.21
CA ASP A 376 -18.92 -11.19 16.20
C ASP A 376 -19.48 -11.52 14.80
N ASP A 377 -18.86 -10.95 13.74
CA ASP A 377 -19.18 -11.21 12.34
C ASP A 377 -18.87 -12.66 11.85
N ALA A 378 -18.17 -13.48 12.64
CA ALA A 378 -17.80 -14.86 12.28
C ALA A 378 -18.98 -15.85 12.41
N ALA A 379 -20.18 -15.44 11.97
CA ALA A 379 -21.43 -16.15 12.20
C ALA A 379 -21.45 -17.56 11.57
N ARG A 380 -21.77 -18.56 12.40
CA ARG A 380 -21.69 -20.00 12.05
C ARG A 380 -22.48 -20.40 10.79
N TYR A 381 -23.54 -19.70 10.43
CA TYR A 381 -24.32 -20.04 9.22
C TYR A 381 -23.54 -19.77 7.92
N LEU A 382 -22.58 -18.84 7.90
CA LEU A 382 -21.82 -18.47 6.70
C LEU A 382 -21.08 -19.67 6.09
N ARG A 383 -20.53 -20.54 6.95
CA ARG A 383 -19.89 -21.81 6.56
C ARG A 383 -20.90 -22.90 6.15
N HIS A 384 -21.96 -23.09 6.92
CA HIS A 384 -22.85 -24.26 6.76
C HIS A 384 -23.94 -24.08 5.68
N ALA A 385 -24.44 -22.86 5.45
CA ALA A 385 -25.47 -22.56 4.46
C ALA A 385 -25.13 -22.94 2.99
N PRO A 386 -23.91 -22.73 2.48
CA PRO A 386 -23.54 -23.16 1.12
C PRO A 386 -23.26 -24.67 1.01
N VAL A 387 -22.73 -25.30 2.06
CA VAL A 387 -22.31 -26.71 2.04
C VAL A 387 -23.51 -27.66 2.01
N HIS A 388 -24.60 -27.29 2.66
CA HIS A 388 -25.86 -28.04 2.60
C HIS A 388 -26.71 -27.56 1.41
N GLY A 389 -26.68 -28.31 0.31
CA GLY A 389 -27.38 -27.92 -0.93
C GLY A 389 -28.86 -27.55 -0.73
N ARG A 390 -29.24 -26.35 -1.17
CA ARG A 390 -30.54 -25.65 -0.95
C ARG A 390 -30.78 -25.09 0.47
N ALA A 391 -29.79 -25.07 1.36
CA ALA A 391 -29.87 -24.30 2.61
C ALA A 391 -29.59 -22.80 2.42
N LEU A 392 -29.29 -22.37 1.19
CA LEU A 392 -29.26 -20.98 0.71
C LEU A 392 -29.92 -20.92 -0.68
N ASP A 393 -30.97 -20.11 -0.83
CA ASP A 393 -31.63 -19.78 -2.12
C ASP A 393 -32.06 -18.30 -2.13
N TYR A 394 -32.42 -17.77 -3.30
CA TYR A 394 -32.93 -16.41 -3.49
C TYR A 394 -34.44 -16.41 -3.72
N GLU A 395 -35.16 -15.52 -3.02
CA GLU A 395 -36.57 -15.24 -3.20
C GLU A 395 -36.76 -13.92 -3.99
N PRO A 396 -37.05 -13.97 -5.30
CA PRO A 396 -37.05 -12.77 -6.14
C PRO A 396 -38.13 -11.74 -5.76
N ASN A 397 -39.22 -12.18 -5.16
CA ASN A 397 -40.33 -11.32 -4.72
C ASN A 397 -39.97 -10.47 -3.49
N ALA A 398 -38.96 -10.89 -2.72
CA ALA A 398 -38.55 -10.25 -1.47
C ALA A 398 -37.19 -9.55 -1.55
N GLY A 399 -36.45 -9.70 -2.67
CA GLY A 399 -35.07 -9.21 -2.79
C GLY A 399 -34.11 -9.85 -1.76
N ALA A 400 -34.42 -11.06 -1.31
CA ALA A 400 -33.84 -11.65 -0.11
C ALA A 400 -33.25 -13.04 -0.36
N PHE A 401 -32.19 -13.38 0.36
CA PHE A 401 -31.71 -14.76 0.48
C PHE A 401 -32.38 -15.44 1.68
N VAL A 402 -32.82 -16.67 1.46
CA VAL A 402 -33.43 -17.53 2.49
C VAL A 402 -32.39 -18.55 2.94
N ILE A 403 -32.02 -18.47 4.22
CA ILE A 403 -31.14 -19.42 4.90
C ILE A 403 -32.02 -20.45 5.62
N ASN A 404 -31.82 -21.74 5.33
CA ASN A 404 -32.61 -22.84 5.88
C ASN A 404 -31.71 -24.01 6.32
N LEU A 405 -31.13 -23.88 7.51
CA LEU A 405 -30.35 -24.91 8.19
C LEU A 405 -31.14 -25.50 9.36
N LYS A 406 -30.88 -26.77 9.69
CA LYS A 406 -31.48 -27.45 10.86
C LYS A 406 -31.29 -26.69 12.19
N SER A 407 -30.27 -25.84 12.29
CA SER A 407 -29.92 -25.05 13.47
C SER A 407 -30.07 -23.53 13.30
N HIS A 408 -30.46 -23.03 12.13
CA HIS A 408 -30.60 -21.60 11.84
C HIS A 408 -31.53 -21.40 10.66
N SER A 409 -32.58 -20.59 10.81
CA SER A 409 -33.46 -20.21 9.69
C SER A 409 -33.72 -18.71 9.74
N GLU A 410 -33.49 -18.04 8.62
CA GLU A 410 -33.50 -16.59 8.50
C GLU A 410 -33.76 -16.20 7.05
N THR A 411 -34.58 -15.16 6.83
CA THR A 411 -34.67 -14.47 5.54
C THR A 411 -34.01 -13.12 5.69
N VAL A 412 -33.02 -12.83 4.85
CA VAL A 412 -32.15 -11.65 4.94
C VAL A 412 -32.06 -10.97 3.58
N LEU A 413 -32.16 -9.64 3.53
CA LEU A 413 -31.99 -8.89 2.29
C LEU A 413 -30.65 -9.21 1.64
N ARG A 414 -30.64 -9.34 0.31
CA ARG A 414 -29.47 -9.64 -0.53
C ARG A 414 -28.23 -8.85 -0.09
N ASP A 415 -28.37 -7.54 -0.02
CA ASP A 415 -27.27 -6.60 0.22
C ASP A 415 -26.74 -6.69 1.65
N VAL A 416 -27.61 -7.02 2.63
CA VAL A 416 -27.24 -7.27 4.03
C VAL A 416 -26.50 -8.60 4.19
N PHE A 417 -26.82 -9.63 3.39
CA PHE A 417 -26.05 -10.87 3.38
C PHE A 417 -24.67 -10.68 2.75
N ILE A 418 -24.57 -9.94 1.64
CA ILE A 418 -23.30 -9.58 1.02
C ILE A 418 -22.44 -8.79 2.01
N ASP A 419 -23.02 -7.80 2.70
CA ASP A 419 -22.33 -7.03 3.74
C ASP A 419 -21.80 -7.93 4.88
N ARG A 420 -22.62 -8.85 5.41
CA ARG A 420 -22.20 -9.84 6.43
C ARG A 420 -21.02 -10.72 5.97
N VAL A 421 -20.94 -11.06 4.69
CA VAL A 421 -19.80 -11.82 4.13
C VAL A 421 -18.54 -10.95 4.10
N TYR A 422 -18.64 -9.68 3.67
CA TYR A 422 -17.53 -8.74 3.73
C TYR A 422 -17.12 -8.39 5.17
N ALA A 423 -18.06 -8.37 6.12
CA ALA A 423 -17.79 -8.18 7.55
C ALA A 423 -16.93 -9.30 8.14
N PHE A 424 -17.20 -10.55 7.74
CA PHE A 424 -16.38 -11.69 8.09
C PHE A 424 -14.99 -11.62 7.43
N LEU A 425 -14.91 -11.25 6.14
CA LEU A 425 -13.64 -11.05 5.44
C LEU A 425 -12.76 -9.99 6.13
N GLU A 426 -13.36 -8.86 6.51
CA GLU A 426 -12.75 -7.77 7.28
C GLU A 426 -12.20 -8.26 8.63
N THR A 427 -12.95 -9.09 9.34
CA THR A 427 -12.51 -9.78 10.57
C THR A 427 -11.32 -10.71 10.32
N VAL A 428 -11.34 -11.52 9.26
CA VAL A 428 -10.21 -12.42 8.96
C VAL A 428 -8.97 -11.64 8.57
N PHE A 429 -9.04 -10.63 7.70
CA PHE A 429 -7.88 -9.78 7.39
C PHE A 429 -7.33 -9.03 8.60
N ALA A 430 -8.21 -8.40 9.40
CA ALA A 430 -7.78 -7.62 10.56
C ALA A 430 -7.08 -8.50 11.60
N SER A 431 -7.65 -9.67 11.90
CA SER A 431 -7.08 -10.62 12.86
C SER A 431 -5.83 -11.33 12.33
N THR A 432 -5.75 -11.63 11.03
CA THR A 432 -4.54 -12.20 10.39
C THR A 432 -3.40 -11.19 10.41
N TRP A 433 -3.64 -9.94 9.96
CA TRP A 433 -2.60 -8.91 9.95
C TRP A 433 -2.11 -8.57 11.37
N ALA A 434 -3.01 -8.44 12.34
CA ALA A 434 -2.64 -8.19 13.74
C ALA A 434 -1.77 -9.31 14.33
N LEU A 435 -2.04 -10.57 13.95
CA LEU A 435 -1.25 -11.73 14.34
C LEU A 435 0.14 -11.72 13.72
N SER A 436 0.23 -11.51 12.40
CA SER A 436 1.50 -11.39 11.69
C SER A 436 2.36 -10.24 12.21
N ASN A 437 1.75 -9.08 12.52
CA ASN A 437 2.45 -7.96 13.14
C ASN A 437 2.98 -8.27 14.53
N ALA A 438 2.25 -9.02 15.37
CA ALA A 438 2.75 -9.43 16.67
C ALA A 438 3.95 -10.39 16.56
N ILE A 439 3.93 -11.28 15.58
CA ILE A 439 4.98 -12.28 15.32
C ILE A 439 6.26 -11.62 14.76
N ASP A 440 6.11 -10.69 13.80
CA ASP A 440 7.17 -9.84 13.23
C ASP A 440 7.82 -8.97 14.33
N VAL A 441 7.01 -8.26 15.16
CA VAL A 441 7.50 -7.50 16.32
C VAL A 441 8.17 -8.38 17.39
N ALA A 442 7.83 -9.66 17.48
CA ALA A 442 8.49 -10.61 18.38
C ALA A 442 9.84 -11.13 17.85
N GLY A 443 10.22 -10.79 16.62
CA GLY A 443 11.45 -11.26 15.96
C GLY A 443 11.36 -12.72 15.50
N ILE A 444 10.22 -13.12 14.94
CA ILE A 444 9.95 -14.47 14.46
C ILE A 444 9.70 -14.38 12.95
N ASP A 445 10.56 -15.01 12.16
CA ASP A 445 10.42 -15.03 10.70
C ASP A 445 9.24 -15.92 10.25
N VAL A 446 8.45 -15.42 9.30
CA VAL A 446 7.34 -16.14 8.67
C VAL A 446 7.66 -16.33 7.20
N THR A 447 8.30 -17.44 6.88
CA THR A 447 8.65 -17.82 5.49
C THR A 447 7.47 -18.53 4.82
N LEU A 448 7.14 -18.16 3.58
CA LEU A 448 6.33 -19.01 2.69
C LEU A 448 7.13 -20.29 2.36
N SER A 449 6.43 -21.37 1.98
CA SER A 449 7.11 -22.52 1.38
C SER A 449 7.60 -22.18 -0.03
N ASP A 450 8.66 -22.83 -0.51
CA ASP A 450 9.14 -22.65 -1.90
C ASP A 450 8.02 -22.87 -2.92
N SER A 451 7.11 -23.81 -2.65
CA SER A 451 5.92 -24.09 -3.46
C SER A 451 4.87 -22.98 -3.44
N ASP A 452 4.58 -22.37 -2.29
CA ASP A 452 3.62 -21.26 -2.20
C ASP A 452 4.22 -19.97 -2.79
N ALA A 453 5.52 -19.72 -2.55
CA ALA A 453 6.26 -18.62 -3.16
C ALA A 453 6.26 -18.72 -4.69
N LEU A 454 6.59 -19.89 -5.24
CA LEU A 454 6.54 -20.17 -6.68
C LEU A 454 5.11 -20.01 -7.24
N TYR A 455 4.10 -20.55 -6.56
CA TYR A 455 2.68 -20.41 -6.96
C TYR A 455 2.23 -18.95 -7.01
N MET A 456 2.61 -18.14 -6.01
CA MET A 456 2.32 -16.71 -5.97
C MET A 456 3.17 -15.88 -6.96
N GLY A 457 4.14 -16.48 -7.64
CA GLY A 457 5.00 -15.81 -8.63
C GLY A 457 6.20 -15.08 -8.02
N PHE A 458 6.60 -15.38 -6.78
CA PHE A 458 7.88 -14.95 -6.19
C PHE A 458 9.04 -15.79 -6.75
N THR A 459 9.20 -15.78 -8.07
CA THR A 459 10.29 -16.51 -8.73
C THR A 459 11.59 -15.70 -8.71
N PRO A 460 12.76 -16.35 -8.72
CA PRO A 460 14.06 -15.68 -8.86
C PRO A 460 14.13 -14.68 -10.03
N LEU A 461 13.50 -15.01 -11.16
CA LEU A 461 13.35 -14.16 -12.34
C LEU A 461 12.59 -12.86 -12.01
N VAL A 462 11.39 -12.99 -11.42
CA VAL A 462 10.51 -11.85 -11.08
C VAL A 462 11.14 -10.98 -10.00
N LEU A 463 11.73 -11.59 -8.97
CA LEU A 463 12.42 -10.85 -7.91
C LEU A 463 13.65 -10.10 -8.42
N THR A 464 14.43 -10.71 -9.34
CA THR A 464 15.52 -10.02 -10.04
C THR A 464 15.00 -8.84 -10.87
N ALA A 465 13.92 -9.03 -11.64
CA ALA A 465 13.31 -7.96 -12.44
C ALA A 465 12.82 -6.78 -11.59
N ILE A 466 12.31 -7.04 -10.38
CA ILE A 466 11.87 -6.02 -9.41
C ILE A 466 13.07 -5.33 -8.74
N ALA A 467 14.12 -6.08 -8.37
CA ALA A 467 15.27 -5.56 -7.64
C ALA A 467 16.24 -4.75 -8.53
N LEU A 468 16.36 -5.11 -9.82
CA LEU A 468 17.23 -4.43 -10.79
C LEU A 468 16.99 -2.91 -10.86
N PRO A 469 15.75 -2.39 -11.02
CA PRO A 469 15.44 -0.96 -10.91
C PRO A 469 15.93 -0.28 -9.63
N VAL A 470 15.83 -0.96 -8.49
CA VAL A 470 16.10 -0.41 -7.15
C VAL A 470 17.58 -0.24 -6.89
N THR A 471 18.37 -1.25 -7.25
CA THR A 471 19.79 -1.33 -6.89
C THR A 471 20.68 -0.48 -7.81
N ALA A 472 20.22 -0.14 -9.01
CA ALA A 472 21.05 0.51 -10.02
C ALA A 472 20.37 1.61 -10.87
N ASP A 473 19.16 2.07 -10.51
CA ASP A 473 18.38 3.11 -11.23
C ASP A 473 18.01 2.70 -12.67
N LEU A 474 17.37 1.51 -12.78
CA LEU A 474 17.17 0.82 -14.07
C LEU A 474 15.72 0.81 -14.54
N THR A 475 15.55 0.98 -15.85
CA THR A 475 14.30 0.57 -16.52
C THR A 475 14.49 -0.82 -17.13
N VAL A 476 14.02 -1.85 -16.42
CA VAL A 476 13.71 -3.15 -17.03
C VAL A 476 12.43 -2.95 -17.85
N ARG A 477 12.51 -3.21 -19.16
CA ARG A 477 11.37 -3.10 -20.08
C ARG A 477 10.55 -4.38 -20.16
N ASP A 478 11.24 -5.51 -20.09
CA ASP A 478 10.75 -6.85 -20.40
C ASP A 478 11.75 -7.87 -19.83
N TYR A 479 11.30 -9.09 -19.57
CA TYR A 479 12.13 -10.22 -19.14
C TYR A 479 11.46 -11.55 -19.45
N GLN A 480 12.26 -12.59 -19.61
CA GLN A 480 11.78 -13.93 -19.96
C GLN A 480 12.68 -15.02 -19.38
N GLU A 481 12.08 -16.15 -19.05
CA GLU A 481 12.79 -17.41 -18.80
C GLU A 481 13.17 -18.05 -20.14
N VAL A 482 14.36 -18.65 -20.20
CA VAL A 482 14.89 -19.34 -21.39
C VAL A 482 15.57 -20.65 -20.94
N ASP A 483 15.82 -21.58 -21.87
CA ASP A 483 16.44 -22.88 -21.56
C ASP A 483 17.77 -22.69 -20.80
N GLY A 484 17.75 -22.92 -19.49
CA GLY A 484 18.91 -22.80 -18.60
C GLY A 484 19.23 -21.40 -18.04
N GLY A 485 18.35 -20.39 -18.19
CA GLY A 485 18.62 -19.06 -17.64
C GLY A 485 17.52 -18.01 -17.80
N TRP A 486 17.87 -16.74 -17.59
CA TRP A 486 16.97 -15.60 -17.64
C TRP A 486 17.49 -14.51 -18.58
N THR A 487 16.59 -13.84 -19.29
CA THR A 487 16.90 -12.65 -20.11
C THR A 487 16.20 -11.44 -19.52
N PHE A 488 16.90 -10.32 -19.38
CA PHE A 488 16.35 -9.02 -18.94
C PHE A 488 16.67 -7.95 -19.99
N TYR A 489 15.66 -7.23 -20.47
CA TYR A 489 15.82 -6.14 -21.43
C TYR A 489 15.85 -4.80 -20.70
N VAL A 490 16.96 -4.06 -20.83
CA VAL A 490 17.30 -2.92 -19.95
C VAL A 490 17.83 -1.70 -20.75
N ASP A 491 17.54 -0.50 -20.23
CA ASP A 491 18.05 0.77 -20.76
C ASP A 491 19.18 1.38 -19.92
N GLY A 492 20.23 1.87 -20.59
CA GLY A 492 21.44 2.42 -19.97
C GLY A 492 22.73 2.01 -20.71
N ASP A 493 23.85 1.85 -19.98
CA ASP A 493 25.21 1.49 -20.46
C ASP A 493 26.06 0.88 -19.28
N VAL A 494 26.45 -0.41 -19.24
CA VAL A 494 26.74 -1.14 -17.95
C VAL A 494 28.09 -0.96 -17.22
N ASP A 495 28.00 -0.87 -15.89
CA ASP A 495 28.76 -1.76 -14.99
C ASP A 495 28.11 -3.16 -14.88
N LEU A 496 28.65 -4.13 -15.63
CA LEU A 496 28.17 -5.52 -15.68
C LEU A 496 28.10 -6.20 -14.31
N LEU A 497 28.90 -5.76 -13.34
CA LEU A 497 29.01 -6.41 -12.04
C LEU A 497 27.74 -6.27 -11.20
N THR A 498 27.06 -5.12 -11.31
CA THR A 498 25.86 -4.83 -10.51
C THR A 498 24.65 -5.73 -10.85
N PRO A 499 24.19 -5.89 -12.12
CA PRO A 499 23.09 -6.81 -12.42
C PRO A 499 23.44 -8.28 -12.16
N ALA A 500 24.71 -8.69 -12.31
CA ALA A 500 25.16 -10.02 -11.92
C ALA A 500 25.03 -10.25 -10.40
N LEU A 501 25.32 -9.23 -9.59
CA LEU A 501 25.15 -9.27 -8.13
C LEU A 501 23.68 -9.27 -7.69
N VAL A 502 22.77 -8.62 -8.41
CA VAL A 502 21.32 -8.67 -8.13
C VAL A 502 20.74 -10.04 -8.50
N ALA A 503 21.11 -10.60 -9.65
CA ALA A 503 20.72 -11.97 -10.02
C ALA A 503 21.28 -13.00 -9.01
N ALA A 504 22.51 -12.78 -8.52
CA ALA A 504 23.15 -13.61 -7.50
C ALA A 504 22.46 -13.60 -6.12
N GLU A 505 21.78 -12.51 -5.75
CA GLU A 505 21.01 -12.41 -4.50
C GLU A 505 19.68 -13.16 -4.56
N ASN A 506 19.08 -13.26 -5.76
CA ASN A 506 17.77 -13.85 -5.97
C ASN A 506 17.84 -15.30 -6.47
N ALA A 507 19.02 -15.80 -6.84
CA ALA A 507 19.24 -17.16 -7.32
C ALA A 507 18.98 -18.22 -6.23
N VAL A 508 18.02 -19.10 -6.48
CA VAL A 508 17.64 -20.20 -5.58
C VAL A 508 18.32 -21.51 -5.99
N GLY A 509 18.78 -22.29 -5.00
CA GLY A 509 19.45 -23.57 -5.21
C GLY A 509 20.98 -23.47 -5.34
N HIS A 510 21.63 -24.55 -5.77
CA HIS A 510 23.07 -24.59 -6.00
C HIS A 510 23.44 -24.08 -7.39
N VAL A 511 23.21 -22.79 -7.64
CA VAL A 511 23.77 -22.10 -8.81
C VAL A 511 25.26 -21.83 -8.53
N PRO A 512 26.21 -22.27 -9.37
CA PRO A 512 27.64 -22.10 -9.11
C PRO A 512 28.20 -20.76 -9.62
N GLU A 513 27.61 -20.21 -10.69
CA GLU A 513 28.03 -18.99 -11.37
C GLU A 513 26.84 -18.26 -12.01
N ILE A 514 26.99 -16.95 -12.20
CA ILE A 514 26.12 -16.12 -13.03
C ILE A 514 26.90 -15.72 -14.28
N GLN A 515 26.33 -15.98 -15.46
CA GLN A 515 26.84 -15.47 -16.74
C GLN A 515 25.91 -14.36 -17.27
N LEU A 516 26.48 -13.19 -17.57
CA LEU A 516 25.82 -12.15 -18.35
C LEU A 516 26.28 -12.25 -19.79
N LEU A 517 25.35 -12.55 -20.68
CA LEU A 517 25.60 -12.69 -22.10
C LEU A 517 25.42 -11.35 -22.84
N GLY A 518 26.33 -11.07 -23.77
CA GLY A 518 26.17 -10.04 -24.77
C GLY A 518 25.02 -10.37 -25.71
N PRO A 519 24.58 -9.39 -26.51
CA PRO A 519 22.84 -9.67 -27.73
C PRO A 519 23.09 -10.97 -28.54
N ALA A 520 24.32 -11.51 -28.53
CA ALA A 520 24.80 -12.66 -29.31
C ALA A 520 24.81 -14.01 -28.57
N GLY A 521 24.76 -14.01 -27.23
CA GLY A 521 25.09 -15.20 -26.44
C GLY A 521 26.59 -15.36 -26.10
N ASP A 522 27.41 -14.34 -26.39
CA ASP A 522 28.82 -14.27 -26.00
C ASP A 522 28.97 -13.87 -24.52
N PRO A 523 29.81 -14.53 -23.69
CA PRO A 523 29.91 -14.20 -22.27
C PRO A 523 30.64 -12.86 -22.07
N LEU A 524 29.90 -11.81 -21.73
CA LEU A 524 30.46 -10.50 -21.38
C LEU A 524 30.99 -10.46 -19.95
N LEU A 525 30.33 -11.14 -19.00
CA LEU A 525 30.80 -11.28 -17.62
C LEU A 525 30.37 -12.63 -17.04
N THR A 526 31.31 -13.42 -16.54
CA THR A 526 31.06 -14.60 -15.68
C THR A 526 31.46 -14.28 -14.24
N VAL A 527 30.66 -14.71 -13.26
CA VAL A 527 30.84 -14.42 -11.83
C VAL A 527 30.59 -15.67 -10.99
N SER A 528 31.57 -16.10 -10.17
CA SER A 528 31.36 -17.20 -9.22
C SER A 528 30.52 -16.77 -8.01
N LEU A 529 29.47 -17.54 -7.71
CA LEU A 529 28.59 -17.29 -6.56
C LEU A 529 29.25 -17.64 -5.23
N ALA A 530 30.08 -18.68 -5.21
CA ALA A 530 30.83 -19.07 -4.01
C ALA A 530 31.76 -17.96 -3.51
N ASP A 531 32.49 -17.28 -4.40
CA ASP A 531 33.32 -16.12 -4.03
C ASP A 531 32.48 -14.88 -3.68
N SER A 532 31.31 -14.69 -4.31
CA SER A 532 30.37 -13.60 -3.98
C SER A 532 29.86 -13.72 -2.54
N TRP A 533 29.41 -14.90 -2.13
CA TRP A 533 28.97 -15.16 -0.74
C TRP A 533 30.15 -15.15 0.24
N ALA A 534 31.32 -15.66 -0.13
CA ALA A 534 32.53 -15.59 0.70
C ALA A 534 33.02 -14.15 0.92
N TRP A 535 32.80 -13.25 -0.04
CA TRP A 535 33.01 -11.81 0.13
C TRP A 535 32.03 -11.21 1.12
N ARG A 536 30.72 -11.35 0.87
CA ARG A 536 29.64 -10.72 1.64
C ARG A 536 29.62 -11.12 3.11
N ASN A 537 29.96 -12.37 3.44
CA ASN A 537 29.87 -12.93 4.79
C ASN A 537 31.16 -12.76 5.64
N THR A 538 31.99 -11.75 5.38
CA THR A 538 33.26 -11.56 6.10
C THR A 538 33.63 -10.10 6.37
N ASP A 539 34.31 -9.85 7.49
CA ASP A 539 34.72 -8.52 7.96
C ASP A 539 36.22 -8.23 7.81
N GLY A 540 36.60 -6.95 8.00
CA GLY A 540 37.99 -6.52 8.17
C GLY A 540 38.86 -6.79 6.94
N TYR A 541 40.03 -7.42 7.14
CA TYR A 541 40.90 -7.82 6.04
C TYR A 541 40.31 -8.94 5.18
N ASN A 542 39.46 -9.81 5.74
CA ASN A 542 38.80 -10.86 4.97
C ASN A 542 37.83 -10.27 3.95
N LEU A 543 37.05 -9.25 4.32
CA LEU A 543 36.15 -8.52 3.41
C LEU A 543 36.87 -8.08 2.13
N GLN A 544 38.01 -7.39 2.27
CA GLN A 544 38.77 -6.88 1.13
C GLN A 544 39.48 -8.02 0.37
N MET A 545 40.02 -9.03 1.07
CA MET A 545 40.69 -10.16 0.43
C MET A 545 39.75 -11.12 -0.29
N ASN A 546 38.49 -11.22 0.14
CA ASN A 546 37.46 -11.99 -0.55
C ASN A 546 36.81 -11.18 -1.68
N PHE A 547 36.68 -9.84 -1.56
CA PHE A 547 36.39 -8.98 -2.71
C PHE A 547 37.44 -9.12 -3.82
N LEU A 548 38.73 -9.19 -3.46
CA LEU A 548 39.80 -9.50 -4.42
C LEU A 548 39.69 -10.92 -5.01
N GLY A 549 39.25 -11.91 -4.22
CA GLY A 549 39.00 -13.28 -4.69
C GLY A 549 37.86 -13.34 -5.70
N PHE A 550 36.76 -12.67 -5.40
CA PHE A 550 35.63 -12.43 -6.30
C PHE A 550 36.04 -11.70 -7.58
N LYS A 551 36.88 -10.66 -7.50
CA LYS A 551 37.48 -10.04 -8.70
C LYS A 551 38.46 -10.98 -9.45
N ALA A 552 39.06 -11.94 -8.76
CA ALA A 552 39.99 -12.89 -9.36
C ALA A 552 39.27 -13.98 -10.17
N SER A 553 38.10 -14.44 -9.72
CA SER A 553 37.26 -15.44 -10.39
C SER A 553 36.18 -14.85 -11.30
N ALA A 554 35.83 -13.58 -11.15
CA ALA A 554 34.99 -12.88 -12.11
C ALA A 554 35.79 -12.53 -13.38
N GLU A 555 35.29 -12.97 -14.54
CA GLU A 555 35.92 -12.77 -15.85
C GLU A 555 35.01 -11.93 -16.75
N ARG A 556 35.50 -10.77 -17.20
CA ARG A 556 34.86 -9.94 -18.22
C ARG A 556 35.53 -10.19 -19.57
N GLU A 557 34.75 -10.52 -20.60
CA GLU A 557 35.26 -10.76 -21.96
C GLU A 557 36.42 -11.79 -22.00
N GLY A 558 36.39 -12.78 -21.09
CA GLY A 558 37.45 -13.80 -20.90
C GLY A 558 38.69 -13.31 -20.14
N HIS A 559 38.61 -12.18 -19.41
CA HIS A 559 39.70 -11.59 -18.65
C HIS A 559 39.30 -11.29 -17.20
N SER A 560 40.10 -11.78 -16.24
CA SER A 560 39.89 -11.58 -14.80
C SER A 560 39.80 -10.10 -14.40
N LEU A 561 38.79 -9.72 -13.61
CA LEU A 561 38.57 -8.35 -13.13
C LEU A 561 39.61 -7.87 -12.09
N LEU A 562 40.45 -8.76 -11.57
CA LEU A 562 41.54 -8.43 -10.65
C LEU A 562 42.67 -7.71 -11.40
N SER A 563 42.82 -6.40 -11.17
CA SER A 563 43.90 -5.62 -11.77
C SER A 563 45.20 -5.68 -10.98
N HIS A 564 46.31 -5.38 -11.66
CA HIS A 564 47.63 -5.27 -11.04
C HIS A 564 47.66 -4.25 -9.88
N SER A 565 46.95 -3.13 -10.05
CA SER A 565 46.81 -2.08 -9.04
C SER A 565 46.09 -2.55 -7.77
N ASP A 566 45.10 -3.44 -7.90
CA ASP A 566 44.37 -3.98 -6.74
C ASP A 566 45.32 -4.76 -5.82
N VAL A 567 46.17 -5.60 -6.41
CA VAL A 567 47.17 -6.40 -5.69
C VAL A 567 48.29 -5.53 -5.12
N GLN A 568 48.77 -4.53 -5.87
CA GLN A 568 49.79 -3.59 -5.39
C GLN A 568 49.34 -2.79 -4.16
N PHE A 569 48.11 -2.25 -4.20
CA PHE A 569 47.53 -1.55 -3.06
C PHE A 569 47.44 -2.47 -1.83
N MET A 570 46.94 -3.70 -2.02
CA MET A 570 46.70 -4.62 -0.91
C MET A 570 47.98 -5.26 -0.35
N LEU A 571 49.00 -5.52 -1.17
CA LEU A 571 50.34 -5.87 -0.70
C LEU A 571 50.92 -4.76 0.19
N SER A 572 50.65 -3.50 -0.16
CA SER A 572 51.13 -2.34 0.58
C SER A 572 50.43 -2.17 1.92
N VAL A 573 49.09 -2.24 1.94
CA VAL A 573 48.29 -2.17 3.18
C VAL A 573 48.65 -3.31 4.14
N LEU A 574 48.66 -4.55 3.66
CA LEU A 574 48.96 -5.72 4.49
C LEU A 574 50.44 -5.80 4.88
N GLY A 575 51.35 -5.27 4.05
CA GLY A 575 52.76 -5.14 4.39
C GLY A 575 53.01 -4.12 5.50
N ILE A 576 52.32 -2.98 5.47
CA ILE A 576 52.35 -1.99 6.55
C ILE A 576 51.75 -2.57 7.84
N ALA A 577 50.63 -3.31 7.75
CA ALA A 577 50.03 -4.00 8.90
C ALA A 577 50.98 -5.04 9.53
N LEU A 578 51.65 -5.86 8.71
CA LEU A 578 52.64 -6.83 9.18
C LEU A 578 53.84 -6.16 9.86
N LEU A 579 54.35 -5.06 9.29
CA LEU A 579 55.42 -4.26 9.88
C LEU A 579 55.00 -3.55 11.17
N GLY A 580 53.70 -3.25 11.33
CA GLY A 580 53.09 -2.80 12.58
C GLY A 580 52.86 -3.91 13.62
N GLY A 581 53.13 -5.17 13.27
CA GLY A 581 53.05 -6.32 14.17
C GLY A 581 51.87 -7.27 13.95
N ASP A 582 50.97 -7.02 12.98
CA ASP A 582 49.83 -7.91 12.73
C ASP A 582 50.24 -9.16 11.92
N ALA A 583 50.42 -10.27 12.63
CA ALA A 583 50.74 -11.56 12.03
C ALA A 583 49.61 -12.18 11.17
N HIS A 584 48.36 -11.72 11.27
CA HIS A 584 47.27 -12.28 10.45
C HIS A 584 47.43 -11.93 8.97
N ALA A 585 48.02 -10.77 8.67
CA ALA A 585 48.33 -10.31 7.32
C ALA A 585 49.16 -11.32 6.49
N ILE A 586 49.93 -12.21 7.14
CA ILE A 586 50.77 -13.23 6.48
C ILE A 586 49.96 -14.14 5.55
N VAL A 587 48.76 -14.55 5.96
CA VAL A 587 47.92 -15.46 5.17
C VAL A 587 47.45 -14.76 3.88
N HIS A 588 47.06 -13.49 4.00
CA HIS A 588 46.62 -12.67 2.88
C HIS A 588 47.77 -12.30 1.94
N LEU A 589 48.94 -11.93 2.45
CA LEU A 589 50.15 -11.68 1.67
C LEU A 589 50.58 -12.91 0.84
N ARG A 590 50.41 -14.12 1.38
CA ARG A 590 50.62 -15.37 0.62
C ARG A 590 49.60 -15.54 -0.51
N ARG A 591 48.31 -15.25 -0.28
CA ARG A 591 47.26 -15.29 -1.31
C ARG A 591 47.53 -14.28 -2.44
N LEU A 592 47.93 -13.06 -2.09
CA LEU A 592 48.35 -12.03 -3.05
C LEU A 592 49.58 -12.46 -3.87
N LYS A 593 50.58 -13.07 -3.23
CA LYS A 593 51.75 -13.63 -3.93
C LYS A 593 51.34 -14.68 -4.97
N THR A 594 50.43 -15.58 -4.62
CA THR A 594 49.95 -16.62 -5.56
C THR A 594 49.28 -15.99 -6.78
N TRP A 595 48.36 -15.05 -6.59
CA TRP A 595 47.70 -14.34 -7.70
C TRP A 595 48.68 -13.54 -8.58
N ALA A 596 49.71 -12.94 -7.97
CA ALA A 596 50.77 -12.25 -8.70
C ALA A 596 51.61 -13.22 -9.55
N LEU A 597 51.94 -14.41 -9.03
CA LEU A 597 52.66 -15.44 -9.79
C LEU A 597 51.82 -15.99 -10.95
N GLU A 598 50.54 -16.30 -10.73
CA GLU A 598 49.60 -16.73 -11.77
C GLU A 598 49.52 -15.72 -12.92
N ARG A 599 49.43 -14.43 -12.58
CA ARG A 599 49.29 -13.31 -13.53
C ARG A 599 50.64 -12.76 -14.02
N LYS A 600 51.76 -13.43 -13.68
CA LYS A 600 53.15 -13.12 -14.09
C LYS A 600 53.67 -11.76 -13.62
N TRP A 601 53.08 -11.19 -12.57
CA TRP A 601 53.51 -9.96 -11.90
C TRP A 601 54.70 -10.23 -10.97
N ALA A 602 55.86 -10.45 -11.58
CA ALA A 602 57.05 -10.96 -10.89
C ALA A 602 57.59 -10.01 -9.80
N GLU A 603 57.52 -8.70 -10.00
CA GLU A 603 58.00 -7.71 -9.01
C GLU A 603 57.15 -7.72 -7.73
N ASP A 604 55.84 -7.93 -7.87
CA ASP A 604 54.87 -7.92 -6.79
C ASP A 604 54.89 -9.24 -6.01
N ALA A 605 55.13 -10.37 -6.69
CA ALA A 605 55.44 -11.64 -6.06
C ALA A 605 56.76 -11.58 -5.25
N ALA A 606 57.77 -10.88 -5.77
CA ALA A 606 59.03 -10.65 -5.07
C ALA A 606 58.87 -9.65 -3.90
N LEU A 607 58.02 -8.62 -4.04
CA LEU A 607 57.66 -7.70 -2.96
C LEU A 607 56.94 -8.43 -1.83
N ALA A 608 56.01 -9.34 -2.15
CA ALA A 608 55.33 -10.17 -1.15
C ALA A 608 56.31 -11.03 -0.35
N ASP A 609 57.29 -11.66 -1.00
CA ASP A 609 58.37 -12.38 -0.30
C ASP A 609 59.26 -11.44 0.53
N GLN A 610 59.58 -10.24 0.03
CA GLN A 610 60.36 -9.23 0.75
C GLN A 610 59.65 -8.78 2.04
N ILE A 611 58.34 -8.57 1.98
CA ILE A 611 57.47 -8.26 3.12
C ILE A 611 57.47 -9.43 4.12
N ILE A 612 57.13 -10.65 3.67
CA ILE A 612 57.01 -11.84 4.53
C ILE A 612 58.35 -12.19 5.20
N ALA A 613 59.49 -11.90 4.55
CA ALA A 613 60.82 -12.16 5.10
C ALA A 613 61.17 -11.32 6.34
N THR A 614 60.51 -10.19 6.56
CA THR A 614 60.77 -9.29 7.72
C THR A 614 60.46 -9.92 9.08
N LEU A 615 59.65 -10.97 9.10
CA LEU A 615 59.40 -11.80 10.29
C LEU A 615 60.63 -12.61 10.77
N ARG A 616 61.66 -12.73 9.93
CA ARG A 616 62.84 -13.58 10.16
C ARG A 616 64.16 -12.85 9.91
N ARG A 617 64.12 -11.60 9.47
CA ARG A 617 65.26 -10.78 9.05
C ARG A 617 64.96 -9.31 9.34
N PRO A 618 65.96 -8.46 9.64
CA PRO A 618 65.74 -7.02 9.79
C PRO A 618 65.00 -6.42 8.59
N THR A 619 64.04 -5.52 8.85
CA THR A 619 63.29 -4.82 7.80
C THR A 619 64.24 -4.13 6.82
N PRO A 620 64.16 -4.41 5.51
CA PRO A 620 65.02 -3.77 4.52
C PRO A 620 64.89 -2.22 4.55
N PRO A 621 66.01 -1.47 4.48
CA PRO A 621 65.98 -0.02 4.42
C PRO A 621 65.06 0.48 3.30
N GLY A 622 64.20 1.45 3.62
CA GLY A 622 63.25 2.04 2.67
C GLY A 622 62.02 1.20 2.33
N LEU A 623 61.87 -0.04 2.83
CA LEU A 623 60.69 -0.87 2.50
C LEU A 623 59.38 -0.20 2.92
N THR A 624 59.29 0.35 4.13
CA THR A 624 58.08 1.06 4.61
C THR A 624 57.73 2.26 3.73
N THR A 625 58.75 3.00 3.26
CA THR A 625 58.56 4.13 2.33
C THR A 625 58.02 3.65 0.99
N ARG A 626 58.62 2.59 0.40
CA ARG A 626 58.16 1.97 -0.85
C ARG A 626 56.71 1.49 -0.76
N LEU A 627 56.31 0.89 0.37
CA LEU A 627 54.91 0.47 0.58
C LEU A 627 53.97 1.67 0.71
N ALA A 628 54.37 2.76 1.37
CA ALA A 628 53.58 3.99 1.42
C ALA A 628 53.43 4.65 0.03
N GLU A 629 54.50 4.68 -0.76
CA GLU A 629 54.49 5.18 -2.15
C GLU A 629 53.59 4.34 -3.05
N ILE A 630 53.65 3.00 -2.96
CA ILE A 630 52.76 2.12 -3.74
C ILE A 630 51.30 2.29 -3.27
N ALA A 631 51.04 2.36 -1.96
CA ALA A 631 49.68 2.60 -1.44
C ALA A 631 49.07 3.96 -1.87
N GLN A 632 49.90 4.97 -2.16
CA GLN A 632 49.47 6.28 -2.68
C GLN A 632 49.28 6.28 -4.20
N ASN A 633 50.12 5.58 -4.96
CA ASN A 633 50.10 5.59 -6.43
C ASN A 633 49.17 4.50 -7.03
N SER A 634 48.96 3.39 -6.33
CA SER A 634 47.98 2.38 -6.72
C SER A 634 46.55 2.87 -6.46
N LYS A 635 45.65 2.66 -7.41
CA LYS A 635 44.22 2.76 -7.14
C LYS A 635 43.84 1.72 -6.09
N ARG A 636 43.32 2.18 -4.96
CA ARG A 636 42.60 1.33 -3.99
C ARG A 636 41.53 0.51 -4.71
N PRO A 637 41.32 -0.78 -4.38
CA PRO A 637 40.16 -1.53 -4.80
C PRO A 637 38.88 -0.77 -4.41
N GLN A 638 38.24 -0.13 -5.38
CA GLN A 638 36.95 0.49 -5.19
C GLN A 638 35.90 -0.61 -5.19
N MET A 639 35.10 -0.67 -4.13
CA MET A 639 33.80 -1.34 -4.21
C MET A 639 32.97 -0.64 -5.30
N PRO A 640 32.20 -1.37 -6.12
CA PRO A 640 31.46 -0.78 -7.23
C PRO A 640 30.49 0.30 -6.72
N THR A 641 30.75 1.55 -7.09
CA THR A 641 29.81 2.67 -6.94
C THR A 641 29.07 2.83 -8.26
N SER A 642 27.76 2.55 -8.24
CA SER A 642 26.93 2.32 -9.42
C SER A 642 26.88 3.49 -10.41
N ARG A 643 26.82 3.16 -11.71
CA ARG A 643 26.24 3.99 -12.80
C ARG A 643 26.02 3.21 -14.09
N ALA A 644 24.75 3.20 -14.54
CA ALA A 644 24.20 2.78 -15.84
C ALA A 644 24.30 1.27 -16.21
N VAL A 645 23.45 0.80 -17.17
CA VAL A 645 23.26 -0.61 -17.59
C VAL A 645 22.85 -0.89 -19.07
N ARG A 646 23.58 -1.72 -19.85
CA ARG A 646 23.03 -2.42 -21.05
C ARG A 646 23.62 -3.79 -21.46
N VAL A 647 22.74 -4.75 -21.72
CA VAL A 647 23.02 -6.17 -22.05
C VAL A 647 22.58 -6.47 -23.51
N LEU A 648 22.98 -7.63 -24.08
CA LEU A 648 22.53 -8.27 -25.36
C LEU A 648 23.16 -7.65 -26.79
N VAL A 649 24.51 -8.43 -28.51
CA VAL A 649 24.84 -8.36 -30.06
C VAL A 649 24.42 -9.55 -31.06
N PRO A 650 23.17 -9.94 -31.49
CA PRO A 650 22.99 -11.11 -32.41
C PRO A 650 23.32 -10.73 -33.87
N PRO A 651 23.30 -11.67 -34.84
CA PRO A 651 22.85 -13.07 -34.78
C PRO A 651 23.82 -14.11 -35.39
N THR A 652 23.47 -15.40 -35.32
CA THR A 652 23.27 -16.32 -36.47
C THR A 652 23.10 -17.78 -35.98
N ARG A 653 22.24 -18.63 -36.57
CA ARG A 653 21.39 -18.50 -37.77
C ARG A 653 19.93 -18.81 -37.47
#